data_AF-A0A5C3Q9I8-F1
#
_entry.id   AF-A0A5C3Q9I8-F1
#
_cell.length_a   1.000
_cell.length_b   1.000
_cell.length_c   1.000
_cell.angle_alpha   90.00
_cell.angle_beta   90.00
_cell.angle_gamma   90.00
#
_symmetry.space_group_name_H-M   'P 1'
#
loop_
_entity.id
_entity.type
_entity.pdbx_description
1 polymer ?
#
loop_
_entity_poly.entity_id
_entity_poly.type
_entity_poly.pdbx_seq_one_letter_code
_entity_poly.pdbx_strand_id
1 'polypeptide(L)'
;MGLLDYGPSLFSTFFRINAYVFLRVAPHRMGVAILPSLFVLYLTSLFFTGESVPAEARRKSKQQEEKRRLAAALNTEEHKPLVENGRAQNGAVTTPAAQAIEETDSSCHYPFLTLLWTLPTRSRSIRTANIVINTVLLAFAADLLLNPFWDPASEVVFARVGAVYHDAAKIVVRYPPGNPLALKTISDIMVNVRPNDTETASEVESTLINVTAPLTGEEQPTYYQVRVMWRQYSSSSSDAYAGSWKSGPIITLDKENDWVGSAKLSGLWPKTEYEYHLADTVSSSALLYPSASSPTKSRTHSTNPLRFRTFPDPHLSHLSGGDHYRFVVSSCMTTNFPYRPLGGTRVPGFDLLADWLGYHDKPASKPVEDAWEEASSVISQALTAVQEGSTLAGEGASSVLSSAAASSTPLAASNESPAEAEPSTDFMLFLGDFIYADVPVYAGGNTEAFRKLYRRNYKSNSVRRVYERLPIFHTYDDHEFINNFAGLGTEAEPFPNASDAYTIYNGQGNYDSAPSAPLEQGIPPTGHKENYYDFRHGDSAFFVLDTRRYRSEVPKLKANGQVVRPTHDADFDSDSEYEETADDPSRTMLGPAQLASFLTWLTHVNSTATFKFVVSSVPLTSLWTYEGQIDTWAAYKREKDIVLAALESVKNVVVLTGDRHEFAVIEYLREGGIDTASKGEGEVMNIGKTLVEVSTSPMSMFYVPFIRTLKMASEETVKRLVRKEVVKEVPYEVDVVVPVSAEAEPLVDLEGAPIGEGQAAFTVEKKAEVKQVVEVEVSEEDVPRERVLKYLPLGNHKWSAFTVDTRDPKKPKLKLEVHIDGHKAHEMEMIGSPVPISRSRALGDYVKGGFKSIVDQFINPSRWF
;
A
#
# COMPACT_ATOMS: atom_id res chain seq x y z
N MET A 1 -23.79 -45.47 -2.51
CA MET A 1 -23.22 -44.35 -3.29
C MET A 1 -21.80 -44.71 -3.62
N GLY A 2 -21.45 -44.72 -4.91
CA GLY A 2 -20.06 -44.95 -5.34
C GLY A 2 -19.25 -43.66 -5.26
N LEU A 3 -17.92 -43.75 -5.29
CA LEU A 3 -17.02 -42.58 -5.32
C LEU A 3 -17.37 -41.59 -6.45
N LEU A 4 -17.94 -42.11 -7.55
CA LEU A 4 -18.37 -41.34 -8.73
C LEU A 4 -19.54 -40.38 -8.44
N ASP A 5 -20.39 -40.68 -7.45
CA ASP A 5 -21.56 -39.84 -7.10
C ASP A 5 -21.15 -38.49 -6.47
N TYR A 6 -19.91 -38.39 -5.97
CA TYR A 6 -19.35 -37.18 -5.34
C TYR A 6 -18.47 -36.35 -6.27
N GLY A 7 -18.26 -36.78 -7.52
CA GLY A 7 -17.45 -36.07 -8.52
C GLY A 7 -17.83 -34.59 -8.68
N PRO A 8 -19.13 -34.25 -8.89
CA PRO A 8 -19.56 -32.86 -8.98
C PRO A 8 -19.27 -32.03 -7.72
N SER A 9 -19.45 -32.62 -6.54
CA SER A 9 -19.19 -31.95 -5.27
C SER A 9 -17.71 -31.65 -5.08
N LEU A 10 -16.86 -32.62 -5.42
CA LEU A 10 -15.41 -32.53 -5.35
C LEU A 10 -14.88 -31.40 -6.25
N PHE A 11 -15.17 -31.47 -7.56
CA PHE A 11 -14.67 -30.48 -8.52
C PHE A 11 -15.24 -29.08 -8.28
N SER A 12 -16.51 -28.97 -7.89
CA SER A 12 -17.12 -27.68 -7.52
C SER A 12 -16.46 -27.05 -6.30
N THR A 13 -16.18 -27.84 -5.26
CA THR A 13 -15.53 -27.33 -4.04
C THR A 13 -14.11 -26.85 -4.35
N PHE A 14 -13.31 -27.65 -5.07
CA PHE A 14 -11.98 -27.22 -5.51
C PHE A 14 -12.04 -25.98 -6.41
N PHE A 15 -13.00 -25.91 -7.34
CA PHE A 15 -13.19 -24.74 -8.19
C PHE A 15 -13.47 -23.49 -7.35
N ARG A 16 -14.39 -23.56 -6.37
CA ARG A 16 -14.74 -22.42 -5.51
C ARG A 16 -13.59 -21.96 -4.63
N ILE A 17 -12.83 -22.89 -4.05
CA ILE A 17 -11.63 -22.57 -3.25
C ILE A 17 -10.61 -21.84 -4.14
N ASN A 18 -10.29 -22.39 -5.31
CA ASN A 18 -9.35 -21.77 -6.24
C ASN A 18 -9.87 -20.42 -6.76
N ALA A 19 -11.18 -20.28 -7.02
CA ALA A 19 -11.77 -19.02 -7.46
C ALA A 19 -11.67 -17.96 -6.36
N TYR A 20 -11.94 -18.33 -5.11
CA TYR A 20 -11.75 -17.44 -3.96
C TYR A 20 -10.29 -17.00 -3.83
N VAL A 21 -9.34 -17.95 -3.90
CA VAL A 21 -7.91 -17.65 -3.84
C VAL A 21 -7.52 -16.69 -4.97
N PHE A 22 -7.90 -16.98 -6.21
CA PHE A 22 -7.58 -16.15 -7.38
C PHE A 22 -8.16 -14.73 -7.29
N LEU A 23 -9.41 -14.60 -6.85
CA LEU A 23 -10.12 -13.32 -6.80
C LEU A 23 -9.79 -12.48 -5.57
N ARG A 24 -9.46 -13.11 -4.43
CA ARG A 24 -9.39 -12.42 -3.13
C ARG A 24 -8.04 -12.52 -2.44
N VAL A 25 -7.28 -13.58 -2.72
CA VAL A 25 -6.00 -13.84 -2.04
C VAL A 25 -4.84 -13.46 -2.93
N ALA A 26 -4.67 -14.05 -4.11
CA ALA A 26 -3.61 -13.70 -5.06
C ALA A 26 -4.01 -14.08 -6.50
N PRO A 27 -3.88 -13.16 -7.49
CA PRO A 27 -4.21 -13.45 -8.88
C PRO A 27 -3.06 -14.21 -9.56
N HIS A 28 -2.77 -15.43 -9.09
CA HIS A 28 -1.65 -16.22 -9.57
C HIS A 28 -1.88 -16.82 -10.97
N ARG A 29 -0.82 -16.96 -11.77
CA ARG A 29 -0.84 -17.44 -13.17
C ARG A 29 -1.49 -18.82 -13.31
N MET A 30 -1.37 -19.71 -12.32
CA MET A 30 -2.03 -21.03 -12.29
C MET A 30 -3.56 -20.94 -12.36
N GLY A 31 -4.16 -19.91 -11.75
CA GLY A 31 -5.60 -19.74 -11.77
C GLY A 31 -6.16 -19.64 -13.18
N VAL A 32 -5.37 -19.11 -14.12
CA VAL A 32 -5.72 -18.98 -15.54
C VAL A 32 -6.00 -20.35 -16.18
N ALA A 33 -5.24 -21.39 -15.83
CA ALA A 33 -5.42 -22.74 -16.36
C ALA A 33 -6.33 -23.61 -15.48
N ILE A 34 -6.19 -23.52 -14.15
CA ILE A 34 -6.88 -24.39 -13.19
C ILE A 34 -8.39 -24.12 -13.15
N LEU A 35 -8.80 -22.84 -13.11
CA LEU A 35 -10.21 -22.47 -12.99
C LEU A 35 -11.09 -23.00 -14.14
N PRO A 36 -10.77 -22.75 -15.43
CA PRO A 36 -11.56 -23.29 -16.52
C PRO A 36 -11.52 -24.83 -16.54
N SER A 37 -10.39 -25.44 -16.21
CA SER A 37 -10.23 -26.90 -16.17
C SER A 37 -11.15 -27.54 -15.12
N LEU A 38 -11.13 -27.03 -13.89
CA LEU A 38 -12.00 -27.50 -12.80
C LEU A 38 -13.48 -27.27 -13.12
N PHE A 39 -13.82 -26.16 -13.78
CA PHE A 39 -15.19 -25.89 -14.20
C PHE A 39 -15.68 -26.88 -15.27
N VAL A 40 -14.85 -27.23 -16.25
CA VAL A 40 -15.18 -28.25 -17.26
C VAL A 40 -15.31 -29.65 -16.63
N LEU A 41 -14.42 -30.01 -15.69
CA LEU A 41 -14.52 -31.26 -14.92
C LEU A 41 -15.80 -31.31 -14.07
N TYR A 42 -16.20 -30.18 -13.49
CA TYR A 42 -17.46 -30.05 -12.78
C TYR A 42 -18.67 -30.30 -13.72
N LEU A 43 -18.73 -29.64 -14.88
CA LEU A 43 -19.84 -29.82 -15.83
C LEU A 43 -19.89 -31.24 -16.42
N THR A 44 -18.74 -31.82 -16.76
CA THR A 44 -18.67 -33.21 -17.28
C THR A 44 -19.09 -34.22 -16.22
N SER A 45 -18.63 -34.09 -14.97
CA SER A 45 -19.07 -34.97 -13.88
C SER A 45 -20.56 -34.84 -13.59
N LEU A 46 -21.16 -33.65 -13.70
CA LEU A 46 -22.61 -33.46 -13.62
C LEU A 46 -23.37 -34.17 -14.75
N PHE A 47 -22.81 -34.18 -15.96
CA PHE A 47 -23.41 -34.86 -17.11
C PHE A 47 -23.47 -36.38 -16.87
N PHE A 48 -22.35 -37.00 -16.47
CA PHE A 48 -22.27 -38.45 -16.25
C PHE A 48 -23.01 -38.96 -15.00
N THR A 49 -23.17 -38.13 -13.97
CA THR A 49 -23.98 -38.45 -12.78
C THR A 49 -25.47 -38.15 -12.97
N GLY A 50 -25.84 -37.46 -14.05
CA GLY A 50 -27.21 -37.02 -14.33
C GLY A 50 -28.16 -38.11 -14.85
N GLU A 51 -27.67 -39.28 -15.24
CA GLU A 51 -28.47 -40.30 -15.97
C GLU A 51 -28.69 -41.65 -15.25
N SER A 52 -28.14 -41.89 -14.06
CA SER A 52 -28.25 -43.21 -13.40
C SER A 52 -29.56 -43.39 -12.62
N VAL A 53 -30.68 -43.59 -13.31
CA VAL A 53 -31.83 -44.34 -12.74
C VAL A 53 -32.03 -45.61 -13.57
N PRO A 54 -31.72 -46.81 -13.03
CA PRO A 54 -32.09 -48.06 -13.69
C PRO A 54 -33.60 -48.08 -13.91
N ALA A 55 -34.05 -48.40 -15.12
CA ALA A 55 -35.47 -48.48 -15.50
C ALA A 55 -36.33 -49.32 -14.52
N GLU A 56 -35.69 -50.22 -13.78
CA GLU A 56 -36.25 -51.06 -12.74
C GLU A 56 -36.78 -50.29 -11.51
N ALA A 57 -36.10 -49.23 -11.06
CA ALA A 57 -36.56 -48.40 -9.94
C ALA A 57 -37.80 -47.58 -10.29
N ARG A 58 -37.92 -47.18 -11.57
CA ARG A 58 -39.10 -46.50 -12.12
C ARG A 58 -40.30 -47.43 -12.27
N ARG A 59 -40.06 -48.73 -12.50
CA ARG A 59 -41.10 -49.78 -12.48
C ARG A 59 -41.61 -50.07 -11.07
N LYS A 60 -40.71 -50.21 -10.09
CA LYS A 60 -41.08 -50.51 -8.69
C LYS A 60 -41.88 -49.38 -8.04
N SER A 61 -41.51 -48.12 -8.27
CA SER A 61 -42.27 -46.97 -7.75
C SER A 61 -43.67 -46.86 -8.35
N LYS A 62 -43.83 -47.08 -9.67
CA LYS A 62 -45.16 -47.11 -10.31
C LYS A 62 -46.05 -48.23 -9.74
N GLN A 63 -45.50 -49.44 -9.55
CA GLN A 63 -46.25 -50.56 -8.96
C GLN A 63 -46.68 -50.31 -7.51
N GLN A 64 -45.85 -49.61 -6.74
CA GLN A 64 -46.15 -49.32 -5.33
C GLN A 64 -47.21 -48.22 -5.18
N GLU A 65 -47.23 -47.25 -6.10
CA GLU A 65 -48.26 -46.21 -6.15
C GLU A 65 -49.61 -46.74 -6.65
N GLU A 66 -49.60 -47.66 -7.61
CA GLU A 66 -50.81 -48.34 -8.08
C GLU A 66 -51.44 -49.22 -6.99
N LYS A 67 -50.62 -49.94 -6.20
CA LYS A 67 -51.07 -50.66 -4.99
C LYS A 67 -51.69 -49.74 -3.94
N ARG A 68 -51.12 -48.54 -3.73
CA ARG A 68 -51.66 -47.55 -2.78
C ARG A 68 -52.99 -46.97 -3.26
N ARG A 69 -53.15 -46.72 -4.56
CA ARG A 69 -54.42 -46.27 -5.15
C ARG A 69 -55.52 -47.32 -5.03
N LEU A 70 -55.20 -48.60 -5.21
CA LEU A 70 -56.16 -49.70 -5.06
C LEU A 70 -56.64 -49.84 -3.61
N ALA A 71 -55.71 -49.69 -2.63
CA ALA A 71 -56.04 -49.75 -1.21
C ALA A 71 -56.91 -48.56 -0.75
N ALA A 72 -56.76 -47.38 -1.35
CA ALA A 72 -57.60 -46.22 -1.06
C ALA A 72 -59.03 -46.37 -1.63
N ALA A 73 -59.20 -47.03 -2.78
CA ALA A 73 -60.50 -47.26 -3.39
C ALA A 73 -61.39 -48.25 -2.58
N LEU A 74 -60.77 -49.17 -1.84
CA LEU A 74 -61.48 -50.15 -1.00
C LEU A 74 -62.01 -49.59 0.32
N ASN A 75 -61.59 -48.40 0.74
CA ASN A 75 -61.95 -47.79 2.02
C ASN A 75 -63.04 -46.71 1.93
N THR A 76 -63.73 -46.58 0.79
CA THR A 76 -64.71 -45.48 0.56
C THR A 76 -66.14 -45.96 0.31
N GLU A 77 -66.61 -47.00 1.01
CA GLU A 77 -68.06 -47.27 1.13
C GLU A 77 -68.46 -47.65 2.58
N GLU A 78 -69.13 -46.73 3.26
CA GLU A 78 -69.98 -46.97 4.44
C GLU A 78 -71.44 -46.73 3.97
N HIS A 79 -72.45 -47.56 4.28
CA HIS A 79 -73.28 -47.57 5.51
C HIS A 79 -74.57 -48.42 5.19
N LYS A 80 -75.33 -49.08 6.09
CA LYS A 80 -75.96 -48.68 7.38
C LYS A 80 -76.75 -49.90 7.99
N PRO A 81 -77.52 -49.82 9.13
CA PRO A 81 -77.34 -50.67 10.32
C PRO A 81 -78.61 -51.50 10.74
N LEU A 82 -78.56 -52.22 11.87
CA LEU A 82 -79.71 -52.50 12.78
C LEU A 82 -79.27 -53.21 14.12
N VAL A 83 -79.52 -52.53 15.26
CA VAL A 83 -80.09 -52.91 16.60
C VAL A 83 -80.15 -54.42 16.97
N GLU A 84 -79.78 -54.98 18.13
CA GLU A 84 -80.23 -54.76 19.53
C GLU A 84 -79.44 -55.60 20.60
N ASN A 85 -79.46 -55.14 21.86
CA ASN A 85 -79.40 -55.83 23.19
C ASN A 85 -78.18 -56.60 23.74
N GLY A 86 -77.75 -56.21 24.96
CA GLY A 86 -77.55 -57.17 26.07
C GLY A 86 -76.24 -57.17 26.92
N ARG A 87 -76.14 -56.28 27.92
CA ARG A 87 -75.73 -56.44 29.35
C ARG A 87 -74.45 -57.22 29.81
N ALA A 88 -73.78 -56.60 30.81
CA ALA A 88 -72.89 -57.15 31.89
C ALA A 88 -71.44 -57.52 31.52
N GLN A 89 -70.40 -57.44 32.36
CA GLN A 89 -70.03 -56.78 33.64
C GLN A 89 -68.52 -57.06 33.81
N ASN A 90 -67.80 -56.15 34.49
CA ASN A 90 -66.61 -56.34 35.34
C ASN A 90 -65.31 -56.98 34.81
N GLY A 91 -64.18 -56.37 35.21
CA GLY A 91 -62.94 -57.12 35.48
C GLY A 91 -61.66 -56.47 34.94
N ALA A 92 -60.95 -55.77 35.82
CA ALA A 92 -59.59 -55.27 35.60
C ALA A 92 -58.56 -56.41 35.37
N VAL A 93 -57.37 -56.05 34.84
CA VAL A 93 -56.00 -56.45 35.30
C VAL A 93 -54.96 -56.33 34.15
N THR A 94 -54.04 -55.35 34.29
CA THR A 94 -52.55 -55.35 34.04
C THR A 94 -51.99 -55.92 32.71
N THR A 95 -51.00 -55.41 31.95
CA THR A 95 -49.82 -54.53 32.13
C THR A 95 -49.28 -54.12 30.70
N PRO A 96 -48.06 -53.57 30.47
CA PRO A 96 -47.83 -52.25 29.87
C PRO A 96 -47.27 -52.24 28.42
N ALA A 97 -47.10 -51.03 27.90
CA ALA A 97 -46.30 -50.57 26.75
C ALA A 97 -45.37 -51.58 26.05
N ALA A 98 -45.61 -51.77 24.75
CA ALA A 98 -44.59 -52.14 23.77
C ALA A 98 -44.57 -51.08 22.66
N GLN A 99 -43.41 -50.43 22.55
CA GLN A 99 -43.10 -49.35 21.63
C GLN A 99 -43.29 -49.79 20.17
N ALA A 100 -44.04 -49.01 19.39
CA ALA A 100 -43.93 -49.02 17.94
C ALA A 100 -42.65 -48.25 17.58
N ILE A 101 -41.65 -48.97 17.07
CA ILE A 101 -40.51 -48.36 16.37
C ILE A 101 -41.05 -47.87 15.03
N GLU A 102 -41.38 -46.58 14.96
CA GLU A 102 -41.41 -45.86 13.68
C GLU A 102 -39.95 -45.68 13.22
N GLU A 103 -39.55 -46.43 12.20
CA GLU A 103 -38.37 -46.07 11.40
C GLU A 103 -38.68 -44.75 10.65
N THR A 104 -38.38 -43.63 11.29
CA THR A 104 -38.30 -42.33 10.63
C THR A 104 -37.06 -42.30 9.73
N ASP A 105 -37.28 -42.38 8.42
CA ASP A 105 -36.28 -42.21 7.36
C ASP A 105 -35.67 -40.79 7.45
N SER A 106 -34.64 -40.67 8.27
CA SER A 106 -33.97 -39.44 8.65
C SER A 106 -32.95 -39.04 7.58
N SER A 107 -33.41 -38.47 6.46
CA SER A 107 -32.54 -37.74 5.53
C SER A 107 -32.62 -36.23 5.80
N CYS A 108 -31.83 -35.81 6.80
CA CYS A 108 -31.70 -34.43 7.24
C CYS A 108 -31.28 -33.51 6.07
N HIS A 109 -32.17 -32.64 5.61
CA HIS A 109 -31.94 -31.68 4.54
C HIS A 109 -31.33 -30.40 5.11
N TYR A 110 -30.03 -30.18 4.92
CA TYR A 110 -29.40 -28.88 5.11
C TYR A 110 -29.18 -28.21 3.75
N PRO A 111 -30.19 -27.56 3.14
CA PRO A 111 -30.09 -27.00 1.78
C PRO A 111 -28.95 -25.98 1.66
N PHE A 112 -28.65 -25.26 2.75
CA PHE A 112 -27.51 -24.35 2.84
C PHE A 112 -26.17 -25.08 2.74
N LEU A 113 -25.95 -26.14 3.53
CA LEU A 113 -24.70 -26.92 3.45
C LEU A 113 -24.57 -27.67 2.12
N THR A 114 -25.69 -28.14 1.56
CA THR A 114 -25.75 -28.73 0.21
C THR A 114 -25.35 -27.71 -0.86
N LEU A 115 -25.77 -26.45 -0.72
CA LEU A 115 -25.38 -25.37 -1.64
C LEU A 115 -23.93 -24.94 -1.44
N LEU A 116 -23.46 -24.82 -0.19
CA LEU A 116 -22.11 -24.38 0.15
C LEU A 116 -21.04 -25.36 -0.33
N TRP A 117 -21.23 -26.66 -0.03
CA TRP A 117 -20.31 -27.74 -0.38
C TRP A 117 -20.69 -28.49 -1.66
N THR A 118 -21.72 -28.02 -2.37
CA THR A 118 -22.22 -28.64 -3.60
C THR A 118 -22.56 -30.13 -3.43
N LEU A 119 -23.07 -30.54 -2.26
CA LEU A 119 -23.31 -31.96 -1.94
C LEU A 119 -24.30 -32.60 -2.93
N PRO A 120 -24.22 -33.92 -3.19
CA PRO A 120 -25.10 -34.59 -4.13
C PRO A 120 -26.57 -34.37 -3.76
N THR A 121 -27.37 -33.88 -4.71
CA THR A 121 -28.78 -33.54 -4.46
C THR A 121 -29.68 -33.95 -5.62
N ARG A 122 -30.87 -34.41 -5.26
CA ARG A 122 -31.95 -34.74 -6.22
C ARG A 122 -32.75 -33.52 -6.65
N SER A 123 -32.58 -32.38 -5.97
CA SER A 123 -33.29 -31.14 -6.29
C SER A 123 -32.73 -30.49 -7.55
N ARG A 124 -33.58 -30.32 -8.57
CA ARG A 124 -33.22 -29.61 -9.81
C ARG A 124 -32.87 -28.14 -9.54
N SER A 125 -33.57 -27.47 -8.63
CA SER A 125 -33.32 -26.07 -8.32
C SER A 125 -31.96 -25.86 -7.66
N ILE A 126 -31.56 -26.72 -6.72
CA ILE A 126 -30.24 -26.64 -6.06
C ILE A 126 -29.11 -26.95 -7.05
N ARG A 127 -29.31 -27.93 -7.95
CA ARG A 127 -28.36 -28.20 -9.03
C ARG A 127 -28.20 -27.00 -9.97
N THR A 128 -29.30 -26.41 -10.42
CA THR A 128 -29.27 -25.21 -11.27
C THR A 128 -28.58 -24.05 -10.54
N ALA A 129 -28.90 -23.81 -9.27
CA ALA A 129 -28.25 -22.78 -8.46
C ALA A 129 -26.74 -22.97 -8.37
N ASN A 130 -26.25 -24.20 -8.15
CA ASN A 130 -24.81 -24.49 -8.12
C ASN A 130 -24.12 -24.21 -9.46
N ILE A 131 -24.76 -24.57 -10.58
CA ILE A 131 -24.26 -24.26 -11.92
C ILE A 131 -24.17 -22.73 -12.11
N VAL A 132 -25.22 -21.99 -11.73
CA VAL A 132 -25.25 -20.52 -11.82
C VAL A 132 -24.14 -19.90 -10.97
N ILE A 133 -23.99 -20.30 -9.71
CA ILE A 133 -22.94 -19.79 -8.81
C ILE A 133 -21.55 -20.01 -9.42
N ASN A 134 -21.25 -21.24 -9.87
CA ASN A 134 -19.93 -21.54 -10.42
C ASN A 134 -19.68 -20.79 -11.74
N THR A 135 -20.72 -20.62 -12.56
CA THR A 135 -20.63 -19.85 -13.81
C THR A 135 -20.36 -18.37 -13.53
N VAL A 136 -21.03 -17.79 -12.52
CA VAL A 136 -20.81 -16.40 -12.09
C VAL A 136 -19.39 -16.21 -11.55
N LEU A 137 -18.88 -17.15 -10.74
CA LEU A 137 -17.50 -17.11 -10.26
C LEU A 137 -16.47 -17.22 -11.40
N LEU A 138 -16.73 -18.05 -12.41
CA LEU A 138 -15.88 -18.11 -13.61
C LEU A 138 -15.94 -16.80 -14.39
N ALA A 139 -17.12 -16.19 -14.52
CA ALA A 139 -17.28 -14.89 -15.17
C ALA A 139 -16.53 -13.77 -14.42
N PHE A 140 -16.53 -13.79 -13.08
CA PHE A 140 -15.73 -12.88 -12.26
C PHE A 140 -14.22 -13.06 -12.46
N ALA A 141 -13.74 -14.32 -12.49
CA ALA A 141 -12.34 -14.60 -12.80
C ALA A 141 -11.96 -14.13 -14.22
N ALA A 142 -12.85 -14.35 -15.20
CA ALA A 142 -12.67 -13.88 -16.57
C ALA A 142 -12.68 -12.35 -16.67
N ASP A 143 -13.53 -11.65 -15.90
CA ASP A 143 -13.55 -10.19 -15.85
C ASP A 143 -12.22 -9.64 -15.30
N LEU A 144 -11.73 -10.14 -14.15
CA LEU A 144 -10.42 -9.73 -13.62
C LEU A 144 -9.30 -9.97 -14.64
N LEU A 145 -9.29 -11.14 -15.27
CA LEU A 145 -8.25 -11.59 -16.19
C LEU A 145 -8.25 -10.81 -17.51
N LEU A 146 -9.43 -10.63 -18.11
CA LEU A 146 -9.54 -10.20 -19.49
C LEU A 146 -9.71 -8.68 -19.61
N ASN A 147 -10.23 -8.00 -18.59
CA ASN A 147 -10.47 -6.55 -18.62
C ASN A 147 -9.25 -5.73 -19.06
N PRO A 148 -8.00 -6.02 -18.63
CA PRO A 148 -6.78 -5.37 -19.16
C PRO A 148 -6.63 -5.37 -20.68
N PHE A 149 -7.15 -6.39 -21.37
CA PHE A 149 -6.98 -6.54 -22.81
C PHE A 149 -8.00 -5.74 -23.63
N TRP A 150 -9.22 -5.54 -23.12
CA TRP A 150 -10.33 -4.93 -23.88
C TRP A 150 -10.42 -3.41 -23.79
N ASP A 151 -9.91 -2.79 -22.74
CA ASP A 151 -9.90 -1.33 -22.59
C ASP A 151 -8.48 -0.78 -22.80
N PRO A 152 -8.17 -0.25 -24.00
CA PRO A 152 -6.85 0.29 -24.33
C PRO A 152 -6.54 1.59 -23.59
N ALA A 153 -7.56 2.25 -23.02
CA ALA A 153 -7.48 3.55 -22.38
C ALA A 153 -6.81 4.65 -23.25
N SER A 154 -6.89 4.55 -24.59
CA SER A 154 -6.26 5.48 -25.54
C SER A 154 -6.66 6.94 -25.33
N GLU A 155 -7.90 7.16 -24.88
CA GLU A 155 -8.49 8.48 -24.67
C GLU A 155 -8.09 9.15 -23.35
N VAL A 156 -7.30 8.52 -22.47
CA VAL A 156 -7.04 9.09 -21.14
C VAL A 156 -6.34 10.45 -21.23
N VAL A 157 -6.94 11.48 -20.63
CA VAL A 157 -6.29 12.78 -20.41
C VAL A 157 -5.92 12.87 -18.94
N PHE A 158 -4.66 13.16 -18.67
CA PHE A 158 -4.18 13.44 -17.32
C PHE A 158 -3.12 14.54 -17.33
N ALA A 159 -3.03 15.25 -16.22
CA ALA A 159 -1.94 16.16 -15.91
C ALA A 159 -1.58 15.98 -14.45
N ARG A 160 -0.29 15.94 -14.15
CA ARG A 160 0.23 15.78 -12.79
C ARG A 160 1.50 16.58 -12.59
N VAL A 161 1.80 16.84 -11.32
CA VAL A 161 3.11 17.38 -10.93
C VAL A 161 4.06 16.21 -10.68
N GLY A 162 5.20 16.26 -11.38
CA GLY A 162 6.36 15.41 -11.16
C GLY A 162 7.31 16.05 -10.15
N ALA A 163 8.62 16.01 -10.43
CA ALA A 163 9.68 16.57 -9.59
C ALA A 163 9.39 18.00 -9.15
N VAL A 164 9.55 18.27 -7.86
CA VAL A 164 9.31 19.58 -7.25
C VAL A 164 10.60 20.11 -6.66
N TYR A 165 11.06 21.24 -7.16
CA TYR A 165 12.23 21.93 -6.66
C TYR A 165 11.79 23.05 -5.71
N HIS A 166 12.78 23.71 -5.10
CA HIS A 166 12.51 24.94 -4.35
C HIS A 166 12.09 26.09 -5.30
N ASP A 167 12.53 26.06 -6.55
CA ASP A 167 12.34 27.15 -7.52
C ASP A 167 11.62 26.73 -8.81
N ALA A 168 11.16 25.48 -8.88
CA ALA A 168 10.58 24.92 -10.09
C ALA A 168 9.69 23.70 -9.80
N ALA A 169 8.90 23.27 -10.79
CA ALA A 169 8.22 21.98 -10.79
C ALA A 169 8.15 21.41 -12.21
N LYS A 170 8.23 20.09 -12.36
CA LYS A 170 7.94 19.41 -13.63
C LYS A 170 6.45 19.13 -13.73
N ILE A 171 5.85 19.49 -14.87
CA ILE A 171 4.46 19.19 -15.19
C ILE A 171 4.46 18.11 -16.27
N VAL A 172 3.80 16.99 -16.02
CA VAL A 172 3.63 15.88 -16.97
C VAL A 172 2.19 15.90 -17.45
N VAL A 173 2.00 15.81 -18.77
CA VAL A 173 0.70 15.89 -19.42
C VAL A 173 0.58 14.78 -20.43
N ARG A 174 -0.56 14.09 -20.41
CA ARG A 174 -1.05 13.32 -21.56
C ARG A 174 -2.34 13.93 -22.05
N TYR A 175 -2.36 14.28 -23.34
CA TYR A 175 -3.56 14.76 -24.00
C TYR A 175 -3.57 14.18 -25.41
N PRO A 176 -4.36 13.14 -25.72
CA PRO A 176 -4.44 12.59 -27.07
C PRO A 176 -5.41 13.42 -27.95
N PRO A 177 -5.14 13.54 -29.26
CA PRO A 177 -6.09 14.16 -30.21
C PRO A 177 -7.35 13.28 -30.35
N GLY A 178 -8.49 13.91 -30.65
CA GLY A 178 -9.78 13.20 -30.82
C GLY A 178 -10.57 12.92 -29.54
N ASN A 179 -10.03 13.23 -28.36
CA ASN A 179 -10.77 13.10 -27.09
C ASN A 179 -12.02 14.02 -27.08
N PRO A 180 -13.19 13.57 -26.59
CA PRO A 180 -14.40 14.40 -26.46
C PRO A 180 -14.22 15.75 -25.74
N LEU A 181 -13.26 15.87 -24.82
CA LEU A 181 -12.85 17.11 -24.16
C LEU A 181 -12.16 18.07 -25.11
N ALA A 182 -11.25 17.56 -25.94
CA ALA A 182 -10.62 18.34 -27.00
C ALA A 182 -11.72 18.88 -27.93
N LEU A 183 -12.63 18.00 -28.36
CA LEU A 183 -13.74 18.34 -29.25
C LEU A 183 -14.72 19.36 -28.66
N LYS A 184 -14.99 19.27 -27.35
CA LYS A 184 -15.86 20.24 -26.66
C LYS A 184 -15.16 21.59 -26.44
N THR A 185 -13.87 21.57 -26.10
CA THR A 185 -13.08 22.82 -26.00
C THR A 185 -13.12 23.55 -27.34
N ILE A 186 -12.98 22.81 -28.44
CA ILE A 186 -13.09 23.32 -29.81
C ILE A 186 -14.47 23.95 -30.07
N SER A 187 -15.58 23.28 -29.71
CA SER A 187 -16.91 23.86 -29.91
C SER A 187 -17.11 25.13 -29.09
N ASP A 188 -16.60 25.18 -27.86
CA ASP A 188 -16.74 26.33 -26.98
C ASP A 188 -15.88 27.52 -27.46
N ILE A 189 -14.69 27.27 -28.04
CA ILE A 189 -13.85 28.30 -28.67
C ILE A 189 -14.54 28.85 -29.93
N MET A 190 -15.04 27.99 -30.82
CA MET A 190 -15.71 28.39 -32.07
C MET A 190 -16.94 29.28 -31.82
N VAL A 191 -17.70 29.05 -30.75
CA VAL A 191 -18.88 29.85 -30.39
C VAL A 191 -18.49 31.28 -29.93
N ASN A 192 -17.28 31.47 -29.41
CA ASN A 192 -16.84 32.74 -28.81
C ASN A 192 -16.03 33.65 -29.75
N VAL A 193 -15.63 33.17 -30.94
CA VAL A 193 -15.00 34.00 -31.98
C VAL A 193 -16.05 34.85 -32.68
N ARG A 194 -15.92 36.19 -32.63
CA ARG A 194 -16.84 37.11 -33.32
C ARG A 194 -16.60 37.06 -34.84
N PRO A 195 -17.65 37.04 -35.68
CA PRO A 195 -17.53 36.81 -37.12
C PRO A 195 -16.83 37.92 -37.94
N ASN A 196 -16.25 38.96 -37.33
CA ASN A 196 -15.71 40.12 -38.04
C ASN A 196 -14.18 40.29 -37.96
N ASP A 197 -13.44 39.44 -37.24
CA ASP A 197 -11.97 39.54 -37.14
C ASP A 197 -11.29 38.49 -38.04
N THR A 198 -11.16 38.80 -39.33
CA THR A 198 -10.69 37.88 -40.38
C THR A 198 -9.25 37.40 -40.22
N GLU A 199 -8.37 38.15 -39.55
CA GLU A 199 -7.00 37.71 -39.24
C GLU A 199 -7.00 36.64 -38.14
N THR A 200 -7.74 36.87 -37.04
CA THR A 200 -7.86 35.89 -35.94
C THR A 200 -8.59 34.61 -36.37
N ALA A 201 -9.51 34.68 -37.33
CA ALA A 201 -10.19 33.51 -37.87
C ALA A 201 -9.21 32.55 -38.56
N SER A 202 -8.24 33.08 -39.33
CA SER A 202 -7.26 32.25 -40.05
C SER A 202 -6.21 31.60 -39.13
N GLU A 203 -5.79 32.30 -38.06
CA GLU A 203 -4.91 31.75 -37.03
C GLU A 203 -5.64 30.71 -36.15
N VAL A 204 -6.90 30.96 -35.79
CA VAL A 204 -7.73 29.98 -35.08
C VAL A 204 -8.01 28.75 -35.95
N GLU A 205 -8.24 28.92 -37.26
CA GLU A 205 -8.48 27.83 -38.22
C GLU A 205 -7.24 26.93 -38.42
N SER A 206 -6.04 27.51 -38.53
CA SER A 206 -4.77 26.74 -38.56
C SER A 206 -4.43 26.05 -37.24
N THR A 207 -4.88 26.59 -36.11
CA THR A 207 -4.71 25.98 -34.77
C THR A 207 -5.71 24.85 -34.55
N LEU A 208 -6.94 25.00 -35.05
CA LEU A 208 -7.98 23.97 -35.04
C LEU A 208 -7.54 22.74 -35.82
N ILE A 209 -6.93 22.91 -37.00
CA ILE A 209 -6.46 21.81 -37.87
C ILE A 209 -5.56 20.79 -37.12
N ASN A 210 -4.70 21.24 -36.20
CA ASN A 210 -3.82 20.35 -35.44
C ASN A 210 -4.52 19.59 -34.29
N VAL A 211 -5.73 19.97 -33.88
CA VAL A 211 -6.52 19.24 -32.87
C VAL A 211 -7.70 18.50 -33.52
N THR A 212 -8.15 18.92 -34.71
CA THR A 212 -9.33 18.41 -35.44
C THR A 212 -9.04 17.49 -36.62
N ALA A 213 -7.78 17.29 -37.03
CA ALA A 213 -7.42 16.34 -38.10
C ALA A 213 -8.16 14.97 -38.04
N PRO A 214 -8.42 14.35 -36.87
CA PRO A 214 -9.23 13.13 -36.80
C PRO A 214 -10.63 13.21 -37.41
N LEU A 215 -11.27 14.40 -37.40
CA LEU A 215 -12.67 14.58 -37.77
C LEU A 215 -12.87 15.07 -39.21
N THR A 216 -11.85 15.69 -39.81
CA THR A 216 -11.88 16.19 -41.19
C THR A 216 -11.47 15.14 -42.22
N GLY A 217 -10.99 13.97 -41.78
CA GLY A 217 -10.42 12.94 -42.65
C GLY A 217 -8.99 13.27 -43.12
N GLU A 218 -8.36 14.27 -42.50
CA GLU A 218 -6.97 14.64 -42.73
C GLU A 218 -6.02 13.73 -41.91
N GLU A 219 -4.76 13.61 -42.34
CA GLU A 219 -3.77 12.85 -41.59
C GLU A 219 -3.63 13.41 -40.17
N GLN A 220 -3.67 12.52 -39.17
CA GLN A 220 -3.42 12.89 -37.77
C GLN A 220 -2.12 13.67 -37.67
N PRO A 221 -2.07 14.78 -36.90
CA PRO A 221 -0.80 15.45 -36.63
C PRO A 221 0.20 14.43 -36.07
N THR A 222 1.48 14.58 -36.38
CA THR A 222 2.52 13.76 -35.75
C THR A 222 2.83 14.27 -34.34
N TYR A 223 2.60 15.56 -34.09
CA TYR A 223 2.70 16.21 -32.79
C TYR A 223 1.83 17.47 -32.73
N TYR A 224 1.51 17.93 -31.52
CA TYR A 224 0.99 19.27 -31.26
C TYR A 224 1.49 19.78 -29.91
N GLN A 225 1.13 21.01 -29.53
CA GLN A 225 1.68 21.67 -28.35
C GLN A 225 0.58 22.19 -27.42
N VAL A 226 0.85 22.13 -26.11
CA VAL A 226 -0.01 22.72 -25.07
C VAL A 226 0.81 23.66 -24.21
N ARG A 227 0.20 24.75 -23.73
CA ARG A 227 0.84 25.73 -22.84
C ARG A 227 0.42 25.47 -21.41
N VAL A 228 1.37 25.50 -20.48
CA VAL A 228 1.06 25.56 -19.05
C VAL A 228 0.84 27.01 -18.66
N MET A 229 -0.34 27.34 -18.12
CA MET A 229 -0.62 28.63 -17.49
C MET A 229 -0.56 28.44 -15.98
N TRP A 230 0.04 29.38 -15.25
CA TRP A 230 0.26 29.25 -13.82
C TRP A 230 0.08 30.56 -13.07
N ARG A 231 -0.20 30.49 -11.77
CA ARG A 231 -0.16 31.64 -10.85
C ARG A 231 0.09 31.19 -9.42
N GLN A 232 0.53 32.12 -8.59
CA GLN A 232 0.63 31.91 -7.15
C GLN A 232 -0.76 31.86 -6.53
N TYR A 233 -0.97 30.92 -5.62
CA TYR A 233 -2.22 30.70 -4.91
C TYR A 233 -1.98 30.83 -3.40
N SER A 234 -2.99 31.29 -2.66
CA SER A 234 -2.96 31.29 -1.20
C SER A 234 -4.34 30.94 -0.66
N SER A 235 -4.42 29.86 0.11
CA SER A 235 -5.64 29.37 0.75
C SER A 235 -6.19 30.28 1.84
N SER A 236 -5.39 31.22 2.36
CA SER A 236 -5.76 32.13 3.46
C SER A 236 -6.26 33.50 2.99
N SER A 237 -6.21 33.79 1.69
CA SER A 237 -6.74 35.01 1.10
C SER A 237 -7.97 34.71 0.24
N SER A 238 -9.04 35.50 0.37
CA SER A 238 -10.12 35.52 -0.63
C SER A 238 -9.54 35.62 -2.04
N ASP A 239 -10.20 35.03 -3.05
CA ASP A 239 -9.78 34.98 -4.47
C ASP A 239 -9.23 36.31 -5.05
N ALA A 240 -9.53 37.44 -4.42
CA ALA A 240 -8.99 38.78 -4.70
C ALA A 240 -7.45 38.92 -4.67
N TYR A 241 -6.69 38.01 -4.04
CA TYR A 241 -5.21 38.02 -4.05
C TYR A 241 -4.58 36.96 -4.97
N ALA A 242 -5.37 36.13 -5.65
CA ALA A 242 -4.83 35.22 -6.66
C ALA A 242 -4.22 36.06 -7.79
N GLY A 243 -2.92 35.90 -8.03
CA GLY A 243 -2.21 36.68 -9.05
C GLY A 243 -2.81 36.50 -10.45
N SER A 244 -2.45 37.37 -11.39
CA SER A 244 -2.81 37.16 -12.79
C SER A 244 -2.15 35.88 -13.32
N TRP A 245 -2.87 35.13 -14.18
CA TRP A 245 -2.31 34.00 -14.90
C TRP A 245 -1.07 34.42 -15.69
N LYS A 246 0.01 33.64 -15.57
CA LYS A 246 1.28 33.81 -16.27
C LYS A 246 1.46 32.69 -17.27
N SER A 247 2.04 33.01 -18.42
CA SER A 247 2.48 32.01 -19.38
C SER A 247 3.67 31.24 -18.83
N GLY A 248 3.54 29.91 -18.82
CA GLY A 248 4.59 28.97 -18.49
C GLY A 248 5.14 28.27 -19.73
N PRO A 249 5.84 27.14 -19.55
CA PRO A 249 6.44 26.39 -20.64
C PRO A 249 5.40 25.80 -21.59
N ILE A 250 5.85 25.54 -22.81
CA ILE A 250 5.11 24.79 -23.82
C ILE A 250 5.55 23.33 -23.74
N ILE A 251 4.59 22.41 -23.74
CA ILE A 251 4.80 20.97 -23.75
C ILE A 251 4.43 20.46 -25.15
N THR A 252 5.37 19.78 -25.80
CA THR A 252 5.11 19.06 -27.05
C THR A 252 4.54 17.69 -26.73
N LEU A 253 3.43 17.34 -27.38
CA LEU A 253 2.76 16.05 -27.29
C LEU A 253 2.80 15.40 -28.67
N ASP A 254 3.43 14.25 -28.78
CA ASP A 254 3.61 13.55 -30.05
C ASP A 254 3.15 12.10 -29.99
N LYS A 255 2.86 11.53 -31.16
CA LYS A 255 2.37 10.15 -31.27
C LYS A 255 3.41 9.12 -30.81
N GLU A 256 4.69 9.39 -31.02
CA GLU A 256 5.78 8.47 -30.66
C GLU A 256 5.85 8.28 -29.14
N ASN A 257 5.60 9.34 -28.38
CA ASN A 257 5.53 9.36 -26.92
C ASN A 257 4.11 9.14 -26.37
N ASP A 258 3.20 8.54 -27.16
CA ASP A 258 1.81 8.26 -26.78
C ASP A 258 1.06 9.50 -26.24
N TRP A 259 1.37 10.65 -26.85
CA TRP A 259 0.83 11.96 -26.53
C TRP A 259 1.10 12.42 -25.10
N VAL A 260 2.17 11.88 -24.49
CA VAL A 260 2.69 12.31 -23.21
C VAL A 260 3.88 13.23 -23.43
N GLY A 261 3.93 14.31 -22.67
CA GLY A 261 5.07 15.20 -22.64
C GLY A 261 5.23 15.83 -21.26
N SER A 262 6.41 16.38 -21.00
CA SER A 262 6.68 17.09 -19.77
C SER A 262 7.47 18.37 -20.00
N ALA A 263 7.31 19.34 -19.09
CA ALA A 263 8.15 20.53 -19.07
C ALA A 263 8.41 21.01 -17.64
N LYS A 264 9.57 21.65 -17.45
CA LYS A 264 9.95 22.29 -16.18
C LYS A 264 9.44 23.73 -16.15
N LEU A 265 8.54 24.01 -15.22
CA LEU A 265 8.12 25.35 -14.86
C LEU A 265 9.10 25.92 -13.83
N SER A 266 9.90 26.92 -14.20
CA SER A 266 10.97 27.50 -13.39
C SER A 266 10.68 28.93 -12.92
N GLY A 267 11.50 29.46 -12.02
CA GLY A 267 11.39 30.85 -11.54
C GLY A 267 10.30 31.02 -10.49
N LEU A 268 10.02 29.95 -9.74
CA LEU A 268 9.07 29.93 -8.65
C LEU A 268 9.77 30.30 -7.34
N TRP A 269 9.01 30.83 -6.39
CA TRP A 269 9.48 31.04 -5.02
C TRP A 269 9.44 29.74 -4.20
N PRO A 270 10.41 29.49 -3.30
CA PRO A 270 10.40 28.37 -2.36
C PRO A 270 9.20 28.38 -1.42
N LYS A 271 8.80 27.20 -0.95
CA LYS A 271 7.75 27.00 0.06
C LYS A 271 6.43 27.74 -0.28
N THR A 272 6.09 27.81 -1.57
CA THR A 272 4.98 28.64 -2.08
C THR A 272 3.98 27.78 -2.84
N GLU A 273 2.68 28.06 -2.64
CA GLU A 273 1.59 27.38 -3.33
C GLU A 273 1.32 28.03 -4.70
N TYR A 274 1.09 27.17 -5.69
CA TYR A 274 0.78 27.53 -7.07
C TYR A 274 -0.40 26.73 -7.56
N GLU A 275 -1.08 27.31 -8.55
CA GLU A 275 -2.04 26.58 -9.35
C GLU A 275 -1.75 26.75 -10.83
N TYR A 276 -2.12 25.74 -11.62
CA TYR A 276 -1.87 25.69 -13.05
C TYR A 276 -3.03 25.06 -13.81
N HIS A 277 -3.18 25.44 -15.08
CA HIS A 277 -4.04 24.75 -16.03
C HIS A 277 -3.37 24.65 -17.39
N LEU A 278 -3.90 23.78 -18.23
CA LEU A 278 -3.47 23.67 -19.62
C LEU A 278 -4.22 24.70 -20.47
N ALA A 279 -3.53 25.26 -21.45
CA ALA A 279 -4.09 26.22 -22.38
C ALA A 279 -3.60 25.93 -23.79
N ASP A 280 -4.40 26.37 -24.75
CA ASP A 280 -4.01 26.43 -26.15
C ASP A 280 -2.82 27.40 -26.34
N THR A 281 -1.88 27.06 -27.24
CA THR A 281 -0.64 27.82 -27.39
C THR A 281 -0.81 29.18 -28.07
N VAL A 282 -1.87 29.32 -28.88
CA VAL A 282 -2.15 30.50 -29.72
C VAL A 282 -3.18 31.41 -29.03
N SER A 283 -4.39 30.89 -28.77
CA SER A 283 -5.47 31.64 -28.15
C SER A 283 -5.28 31.85 -26.64
N SER A 284 -4.38 31.09 -26.00
CA SER A 284 -4.23 31.03 -24.53
C SER A 284 -5.51 30.65 -23.77
N SER A 285 -6.51 30.12 -24.49
CA SER A 285 -7.76 29.65 -23.90
C SER A 285 -7.51 28.39 -23.07
N ALA A 286 -8.13 28.30 -21.89
CA ALA A 286 -8.02 27.13 -21.04
C ALA A 286 -8.58 25.88 -21.74
N LEU A 287 -7.80 24.80 -21.77
CA LEU A 287 -8.24 23.51 -22.28
C LEU A 287 -9.14 22.82 -21.25
N LEU A 288 -10.18 22.13 -21.71
CA LEU A 288 -10.98 21.31 -20.80
C LEU A 288 -10.14 20.16 -20.26
N TYR A 289 -10.21 20.00 -18.95
CA TYR A 289 -9.61 18.92 -18.21
C TYR A 289 -10.72 18.09 -17.55
N PRO A 290 -10.61 16.76 -17.47
CA PRO A 290 -11.66 15.99 -16.83
C PRO A 290 -11.78 16.42 -15.35
N SER A 291 -13.00 16.57 -14.85
CA SER A 291 -13.20 16.97 -13.45
C SER A 291 -13.22 15.72 -12.56
N ALA A 292 -12.50 15.75 -11.44
CA ALA A 292 -12.58 14.73 -10.40
C ALA A 292 -13.99 14.62 -9.78
N SER A 293 -14.82 15.67 -9.87
CA SER A 293 -16.16 15.70 -9.26
C SER A 293 -17.28 15.42 -10.26
N SER A 294 -17.59 14.14 -10.51
CA SER A 294 -18.97 13.61 -10.58
C SER A 294 -19.02 12.23 -11.30
N PRO A 295 -19.34 11.14 -10.59
CA PRO A 295 -19.73 9.87 -11.18
C PRO A 295 -21.21 9.85 -11.63
N THR A 296 -21.97 10.90 -11.35
CA THR A 296 -23.34 11.06 -11.84
C THR A 296 -23.32 11.66 -13.23
N LYS A 297 -24.25 11.21 -14.09
CA LYS A 297 -24.46 11.55 -15.51
C LYS A 297 -24.56 13.07 -15.85
N SER A 298 -24.21 13.98 -14.96
CA SER A 298 -24.00 15.39 -15.24
C SER A 298 -22.60 15.63 -15.78
N ARG A 299 -22.56 15.85 -17.09
CA ARG A 299 -21.41 16.10 -17.95
C ARG A 299 -20.83 17.51 -17.72
N THR A 300 -20.42 17.83 -16.50
CA THR A 300 -19.77 19.12 -16.17
C THR A 300 -18.26 18.96 -16.25
N HIS A 301 -17.71 19.23 -17.43
CA HIS A 301 -16.28 19.46 -17.61
C HIS A 301 -15.86 20.71 -16.83
N SER A 302 -14.70 20.68 -16.17
CA SER A 302 -14.27 21.75 -15.27
C SER A 302 -12.95 22.36 -15.76
N THR A 303 -12.85 23.68 -15.67
CA THR A 303 -11.60 24.45 -15.84
C THR A 303 -10.83 24.61 -14.53
N ASN A 304 -11.15 23.81 -13.50
CA ASN A 304 -10.51 23.93 -12.19
C ASN A 304 -9.01 23.70 -12.32
N PRO A 305 -8.19 24.66 -11.87
CA PRO A 305 -6.75 24.52 -11.94
C PRO A 305 -6.25 23.46 -10.95
N LEU A 306 -5.18 22.77 -11.33
CA LEU A 306 -4.45 21.83 -10.50
C LEU A 306 -3.48 22.61 -9.61
N ARG A 307 -3.12 22.06 -8.44
CA ARG A 307 -2.34 22.77 -7.42
C ARG A 307 -1.09 22.00 -7.05
N PHE A 308 -0.05 22.73 -6.66
CA PHE A 308 1.16 22.18 -6.08
C PHE A 308 1.85 23.22 -5.19
N ARG A 309 2.82 22.77 -4.42
CA ARG A 309 3.63 23.61 -3.54
C ARG A 309 5.11 23.33 -3.80
N THR A 310 5.91 24.37 -4.01
CA THR A 310 7.36 24.23 -4.14
C THR A 310 8.00 23.87 -2.81
N PHE A 311 9.12 23.15 -2.87
CA PHE A 311 9.82 22.71 -1.67
C PHE A 311 10.55 23.88 -0.98
N PRO A 312 10.93 23.73 0.31
CA PRO A 312 11.85 24.65 0.97
C PRO A 312 13.21 24.67 0.27
N ASP A 313 13.89 25.81 0.32
CA ASP A 313 15.25 25.94 -0.21
C ASP A 313 16.25 25.20 0.70
N PRO A 314 16.96 24.17 0.20
CA PRO A 314 17.90 23.39 1.00
C PRO A 314 19.04 24.24 1.59
N HIS A 315 19.41 25.36 0.96
CA HIS A 315 20.46 26.24 1.44
C HIS A 315 20.00 27.21 2.53
N LEU A 316 18.69 27.42 2.68
CA LEU A 316 18.11 28.37 3.64
C LEU A 316 17.32 27.70 4.76
N SER A 317 17.06 26.40 4.68
CA SER A 317 16.21 25.66 5.63
C SER A 317 16.66 25.80 7.09
N HIS A 318 17.98 25.75 7.33
CA HIS A 318 18.57 25.97 8.66
C HIS A 318 18.44 27.41 9.18
N LEU A 319 18.27 28.40 8.29
CA LEU A 319 18.05 29.81 8.66
C LEU A 319 16.57 30.12 8.88
N SER A 320 15.67 29.36 8.24
CA SER A 320 14.21 29.49 8.38
C SER A 320 13.63 28.73 9.56
N GLY A 321 14.47 28.20 10.46
CA GLY A 321 14.04 27.49 11.67
C GLY A 321 13.74 26.00 11.48
N GLY A 322 14.32 25.36 10.47
CA GLY A 322 14.14 23.93 10.17
C GLY A 322 12.88 23.61 9.37
N ASP A 323 12.75 22.36 8.94
CA ASP A 323 11.65 21.85 8.13
C ASP A 323 10.67 21.04 8.97
N HIS A 324 9.40 21.11 8.60
CA HIS A 324 8.32 20.31 9.19
C HIS A 324 7.33 19.94 8.09
N TYR A 325 7.39 18.68 7.63
CA TYR A 325 6.61 18.19 6.50
C TYR A 325 6.37 16.68 6.60
N ARG A 326 5.42 16.18 5.80
CA ARG A 326 5.11 14.76 5.71
C ARG A 326 5.29 14.24 4.28
N PHE A 327 5.70 12.98 4.12
CA PHE A 327 5.68 12.28 2.84
C PHE A 327 5.21 10.83 3.01
N VAL A 328 4.76 10.21 1.92
CA VAL A 328 4.20 8.85 1.91
C VAL A 328 5.05 7.91 1.05
N VAL A 329 5.13 6.64 1.46
CA VAL A 329 5.93 5.57 0.84
C VAL A 329 5.07 4.32 0.67
N SER A 330 5.03 3.75 -0.53
CA SER A 330 4.43 2.44 -0.82
C SER A 330 4.90 1.91 -2.18
N SER A 331 4.60 0.66 -2.51
CA SER A 331 4.84 0.02 -3.81
C SER A 331 3.76 -1.00 -4.11
N CYS A 332 3.79 -1.64 -5.28
CA CYS A 332 2.94 -2.79 -5.60
C CYS A 332 1.44 -2.45 -5.63
N MET A 333 0.90 -2.21 -6.84
CA MET A 333 -0.54 -2.09 -7.02
C MET A 333 -1.05 -2.87 -8.23
N THR A 334 -2.22 -3.48 -8.09
CA THR A 334 -2.98 -4.05 -9.20
C THR A 334 -4.39 -3.47 -9.19
N THR A 335 -4.88 -3.09 -10.37
CA THR A 335 -6.25 -2.59 -10.52
C THR A 335 -7.26 -3.69 -10.21
N ASN A 336 -8.35 -3.31 -9.54
CA ASN A 336 -9.44 -4.18 -9.12
C ASN A 336 -8.97 -5.39 -8.32
N PHE A 337 -7.98 -5.21 -7.43
CA PHE A 337 -7.54 -6.24 -6.50
C PHE A 337 -7.53 -5.75 -5.04
N PRO A 338 -8.08 -6.52 -4.07
CA PRO A 338 -8.89 -7.73 -4.24
C PRO A 338 -10.13 -7.52 -5.11
N TYR A 339 -10.49 -8.52 -5.91
CA TYR A 339 -11.53 -8.39 -6.94
C TYR A 339 -12.86 -7.95 -6.37
N ARG A 340 -13.46 -6.96 -7.05
CA ARG A 340 -14.86 -6.59 -6.93
C ARG A 340 -15.52 -6.65 -8.31
N PRO A 341 -16.72 -7.25 -8.42
CA PRO A 341 -17.48 -7.22 -9.66
C PRO A 341 -17.67 -5.79 -10.16
N LEU A 342 -17.44 -5.56 -11.46
CA LEU A 342 -17.58 -4.23 -12.08
C LEU A 342 -16.66 -3.15 -11.48
N GLY A 343 -15.58 -3.54 -10.78
CA GLY A 343 -14.63 -2.62 -10.16
C GLY A 343 -13.74 -1.86 -11.17
N GLY A 344 -13.70 -2.29 -12.43
CA GLY A 344 -12.99 -1.58 -13.50
C GLY A 344 -11.51 -1.36 -13.21
N THR A 345 -11.05 -0.12 -13.24
CA THR A 345 -9.66 0.26 -12.93
C THR A 345 -9.47 0.74 -11.48
N ARG A 346 -10.44 0.49 -10.58
CA ARG A 346 -10.37 0.94 -9.18
C ARG A 346 -9.13 0.40 -8.46
N VAL A 347 -8.49 1.23 -7.64
CA VAL A 347 -7.35 0.81 -6.81
C VAL A 347 -7.68 1.16 -5.34
N PRO A 348 -8.24 0.21 -4.57
CA PRO A 348 -8.76 0.51 -3.23
C PRO A 348 -7.75 1.17 -2.29
N GLY A 349 -6.46 0.82 -2.37
CA GLY A 349 -5.41 1.46 -1.58
C GLY A 349 -5.29 2.96 -1.82
N PHE A 350 -5.39 3.40 -3.07
CA PHE A 350 -5.38 4.83 -3.41
C PHE A 350 -6.66 5.55 -2.98
N ASP A 351 -7.81 4.85 -2.93
CA ASP A 351 -9.03 5.44 -2.35
C ASP A 351 -8.83 5.70 -0.85
N LEU A 352 -8.30 4.72 -0.12
CA LEU A 352 -8.02 4.84 1.32
C LEU A 352 -6.96 5.90 1.61
N LEU A 353 -5.91 5.98 0.79
CA LEU A 353 -4.90 7.02 0.90
C LEU A 353 -5.50 8.41 0.63
N ALA A 354 -6.34 8.55 -0.41
CA ALA A 354 -7.02 9.81 -0.70
C ALA A 354 -7.91 10.25 0.46
N ASP A 355 -8.64 9.33 1.08
CA ASP A 355 -9.48 9.62 2.23
C ASP A 355 -8.64 10.04 3.46
N TRP A 356 -7.51 9.37 3.72
CA TRP A 356 -6.58 9.75 4.78
C TRP A 356 -5.93 11.12 4.55
N LEU A 357 -5.64 11.48 3.30
CA LEU A 357 -5.17 12.81 2.91
C LEU A 357 -6.26 13.89 2.97
N GLY A 358 -7.52 13.52 3.26
CA GLY A 358 -8.66 14.44 3.27
C GLY A 358 -9.15 14.83 1.87
N TYR A 359 -8.78 14.08 0.84
CA TYR A 359 -9.20 14.29 -0.56
C TYR A 359 -10.57 13.65 -0.80
N HIS A 360 -11.58 14.13 -0.08
CA HIS A 360 -12.95 13.64 -0.22
C HIS A 360 -13.61 14.20 -1.49
N ASP A 361 -14.17 13.31 -2.30
CA ASP A 361 -15.21 13.71 -3.23
C ASP A 361 -16.48 13.99 -2.42
N LYS A 362 -17.27 15.01 -2.76
CA LYS A 362 -18.60 15.20 -2.14
C LYS A 362 -19.33 13.85 -2.21
N PRO A 363 -19.85 13.32 -1.09
CA PRO A 363 -20.28 11.93 -1.04
C PRO A 363 -21.38 11.69 -2.09
N ALA A 364 -21.10 10.85 -3.07
CA ALA A 364 -22.15 10.01 -3.62
C ALA A 364 -22.65 9.15 -2.45
N SER A 365 -23.97 9.06 -2.29
CA SER A 365 -24.65 8.25 -1.26
C SER A 365 -23.87 6.96 -0.93
N LYS A 366 -23.75 6.67 0.38
CA LYS A 366 -23.04 5.49 0.92
C LYS A 366 -23.16 4.24 0.04
N PRO A 367 -22.08 3.47 -0.14
CA PRO A 367 -22.11 2.21 -0.88
C PRO A 367 -23.24 1.30 -0.39
N VAL A 368 -23.90 0.63 -1.34
CA VAL A 368 -24.98 -0.33 -1.08
C VAL A 368 -24.52 -1.47 -0.15
N GLU A 369 -23.22 -1.78 -0.11
CA GLU A 369 -22.63 -2.81 0.76
C GLU A 369 -22.63 -2.43 2.25
N ASP A 370 -22.34 -1.17 2.59
CA ASP A 370 -22.50 -0.67 3.97
C ASP A 370 -23.97 -0.67 4.38
N ALA A 371 -24.87 -0.38 3.42
CA ALA A 371 -26.30 -0.48 3.62
C ALA A 371 -26.78 -1.93 3.77
N TRP A 372 -26.11 -2.91 3.16
CA TRP A 372 -26.42 -4.34 3.33
C TRP A 372 -25.90 -4.90 4.66
N GLU A 373 -24.72 -4.50 5.13
CA GLU A 373 -24.22 -4.85 6.47
C GLU A 373 -25.11 -4.24 7.55
N GLU A 374 -25.45 -2.96 7.43
CA GLU A 374 -26.33 -2.24 8.35
C GLU A 374 -27.76 -2.81 8.30
N ALA A 375 -28.31 -3.08 7.10
CA ALA A 375 -29.62 -3.73 6.97
C ALA A 375 -29.61 -5.19 7.47
N SER A 376 -28.54 -5.96 7.25
CA SER A 376 -28.44 -7.35 7.69
C SER A 376 -28.28 -7.45 9.22
N SER A 377 -27.59 -6.49 9.83
CA SER A 377 -27.52 -6.30 11.28
C SER A 377 -28.92 -6.00 11.86
N VAL A 378 -29.64 -5.05 11.26
CA VAL A 378 -31.00 -4.68 11.69
C VAL A 378 -32.01 -5.81 11.49
N ILE A 379 -31.93 -6.52 10.37
CA ILE A 379 -32.78 -7.69 10.07
C ILE A 379 -32.44 -8.85 11.02
N SER A 380 -31.16 -9.07 11.34
CA SER A 380 -30.77 -10.12 12.30
C SER A 380 -31.29 -9.80 13.70
N GLN A 381 -31.14 -8.55 14.17
CA GLN A 381 -31.68 -8.11 15.46
C GLN A 381 -33.21 -8.21 15.51
N ALA A 382 -33.90 -7.85 14.42
CA ALA A 382 -35.35 -7.99 14.31
C ALA A 382 -35.81 -9.46 14.32
N LEU A 383 -35.06 -10.35 13.65
CA LEU A 383 -35.34 -11.78 13.64
C LEU A 383 -35.09 -12.43 15.01
N THR A 384 -34.06 -12.00 15.76
CA THR A 384 -33.82 -12.46 17.13
C THR A 384 -34.96 -12.03 18.06
N ALA A 385 -35.44 -10.78 17.94
CA ALA A 385 -36.57 -10.28 18.74
C ALA A 385 -37.90 -10.99 18.44
N VAL A 386 -38.13 -11.43 17.21
CA VAL A 386 -39.33 -12.20 16.81
C VAL A 386 -39.25 -13.66 17.29
N GLN A 387 -38.05 -14.23 17.37
CA GLN A 387 -37.82 -15.61 17.78
C GLN A 387 -37.90 -15.81 19.31
N GLU A 388 -37.74 -14.74 20.09
CA GLU A 388 -37.88 -14.76 21.56
C GLU A 388 -39.31 -14.52 22.08
N GLY A 389 -40.32 -14.45 21.20
CA GLY A 389 -41.73 -14.59 21.60
C GLY A 389 -42.26 -13.49 22.55
N SER A 390 -41.75 -12.26 22.44
CA SER A 390 -42.31 -11.11 23.16
C SER A 390 -43.50 -10.52 22.40
N THR A 391 -44.70 -10.88 22.81
CA THR A 391 -45.94 -10.19 22.40
C THR A 391 -46.08 -8.90 23.19
N LEU A 392 -45.82 -7.75 22.56
CA LEU A 392 -46.30 -6.46 23.04
C LEU A 392 -46.98 -5.72 21.90
N ALA A 393 -48.31 -5.81 21.92
CA ALA A 393 -49.19 -4.91 21.22
C ALA A 393 -49.16 -3.52 21.87
N GLY A 394 -49.19 -2.47 21.05
CA GLY A 394 -49.65 -1.13 21.43
C GLY A 394 -48.60 -0.19 22.04
N GLU A 395 -48.46 0.98 21.41
CA GLU A 395 -47.93 2.25 21.98
C GLU A 395 -46.42 2.50 22.06
N GLY A 396 -45.54 1.57 21.68
CA GLY A 396 -44.07 1.78 21.72
C GLY A 396 -43.41 2.39 20.46
N ALA A 397 -44.07 2.41 19.31
CA ALA A 397 -43.41 2.72 18.03
C ALA A 397 -43.12 4.22 17.79
N SER A 398 -43.66 5.13 18.60
CA SER A 398 -43.45 6.57 18.44
C SER A 398 -42.30 7.15 19.27
N SER A 399 -41.78 6.43 20.28
CA SER A 399 -40.72 6.94 21.16
C SER A 399 -39.31 6.64 20.63
N VAL A 400 -39.14 5.61 19.79
CA VAL A 400 -37.84 5.24 19.19
C VAL A 400 -37.47 6.15 18.01
N LEU A 401 -38.45 6.72 17.31
CA LEU A 401 -38.23 7.70 16.25
C LEU A 401 -37.89 9.11 16.75
N SER A 402 -38.15 9.41 18.03
CA SER A 402 -37.82 10.71 18.65
C SER A 402 -36.43 10.75 19.30
N SER A 403 -35.83 9.62 19.67
CA SER A 403 -34.48 9.58 20.25
C SER A 403 -33.37 9.61 19.20
N ALA A 404 -33.67 9.30 17.94
CA ALA A 404 -32.72 9.40 16.82
C ALA A 404 -32.55 10.85 16.30
N ALA A 405 -33.42 11.79 16.71
CA ALA A 405 -33.40 13.19 16.27
C ALA A 405 -32.82 14.17 17.32
N ALA A 406 -32.37 13.69 18.49
CA ALA A 406 -31.97 14.54 19.62
C ALA A 406 -30.50 14.38 20.08
N SER A 407 -29.63 13.74 19.30
CA SER A 407 -28.18 13.70 19.58
C SER A 407 -27.41 14.70 18.71
N SER A 408 -27.82 15.97 18.77
CA SER A 408 -27.00 17.10 18.35
C SER A 408 -26.92 18.08 19.52
N THR A 409 -26.08 17.78 20.49
CA THR A 409 -25.63 18.76 21.50
C THR A 409 -24.14 19.01 21.34
N PRO A 410 -23.67 20.26 21.48
CA PRO A 410 -22.33 20.67 21.11
C PRO A 410 -21.30 20.26 22.18
N LEU A 411 -20.06 20.07 21.72
CA LEU A 411 -18.84 19.82 22.47
C LEU A 411 -18.80 20.49 23.85
N ALA A 412 -18.63 19.69 24.90
CA ALA A 412 -17.94 20.15 26.10
C ALA A 412 -16.45 20.19 25.79
N ALA A 413 -15.88 21.39 25.80
CA ALA A 413 -14.46 21.63 25.59
C ALA A 413 -13.63 20.94 26.69
N SER A 414 -12.89 19.90 26.30
CA SER A 414 -11.74 19.44 27.07
C SER A 414 -10.63 20.48 26.94
N ASN A 415 -10.11 20.91 28.09
CA ASN A 415 -8.93 21.77 28.21
C ASN A 415 -7.66 20.96 27.89
N GLU A 416 -7.56 20.43 26.68
CA GLU A 416 -6.29 19.94 26.15
C GLU A 416 -5.52 21.13 25.56
N SER A 417 -4.27 21.26 25.99
CA SER A 417 -3.27 22.13 25.35
C SER A 417 -3.34 21.94 23.83
N PRO A 418 -3.30 23.00 23.00
CA PRO A 418 -3.48 22.84 21.56
C PRO A 418 -2.38 21.93 21.03
N ALA A 419 -2.75 20.71 20.62
CA ALA A 419 -1.90 19.86 19.81
C ALA A 419 -1.57 20.67 18.55
N GLU A 420 -0.28 20.87 18.30
CA GLU A 420 0.19 21.53 17.09
C GLU A 420 -0.38 20.78 15.88
N ALA A 421 -1.00 21.48 14.94
CA ALA A 421 -1.61 20.84 13.78
C ALA A 421 -0.54 20.07 12.98
N GLU A 422 -0.83 18.80 12.66
CA GLU A 422 0.05 17.95 11.84
C GLU A 422 0.34 18.62 10.49
N PRO A 423 1.58 18.52 9.96
CA PRO A 423 1.96 19.18 8.73
C PRO A 423 1.30 18.54 7.49
N SER A 424 1.23 19.29 6.39
CA SER A 424 0.74 18.75 5.11
C SER A 424 1.65 17.64 4.57
N THR A 425 1.04 16.68 3.87
CA THR A 425 1.78 15.70 3.06
C THR A 425 2.18 16.35 1.74
N ASP A 426 3.49 16.43 1.49
CA ASP A 426 4.04 17.21 0.37
C ASP A 426 4.31 16.38 -0.88
N PHE A 427 4.62 15.08 -0.75
CA PHE A 427 4.82 14.16 -1.88
C PHE A 427 4.66 12.69 -1.48
N MET A 428 4.63 11.83 -2.49
CA MET A 428 4.67 10.36 -2.36
C MET A 428 5.87 9.79 -3.13
N LEU A 429 6.53 8.79 -2.55
CA LEU A 429 7.46 7.89 -3.21
C LEU A 429 6.72 6.59 -3.55
N PHE A 430 6.71 6.20 -4.83
CA PHE A 430 6.15 4.93 -5.29
C PHE A 430 7.28 4.02 -5.78
N LEU A 431 7.53 2.91 -5.08
CA LEU A 431 8.80 2.16 -5.18
C LEU A 431 8.76 1.01 -6.19
N GLY A 432 8.01 1.17 -7.27
CA GLY A 432 7.86 0.19 -8.35
C GLY A 432 6.64 -0.71 -8.22
N ASP A 433 6.49 -1.62 -9.19
CA ASP A 433 5.31 -2.46 -9.38
C ASP A 433 4.02 -1.64 -9.57
N PHE A 434 4.11 -0.60 -10.39
CA PHE A 434 2.99 0.27 -10.72
C PHE A 434 2.02 -0.43 -11.68
N ILE A 435 2.50 -1.25 -12.63
CA ILE A 435 1.65 -1.80 -13.71
C ILE A 435 1.36 -3.30 -13.65
N TYR A 436 2.20 -4.12 -13.02
CA TYR A 436 2.14 -5.60 -13.09
C TYR A 436 1.98 -6.13 -14.53
N ALA A 437 3.05 -6.00 -15.33
CA ALA A 437 3.02 -6.34 -16.76
C ALA A 437 2.79 -7.83 -17.08
N ASP A 438 3.06 -8.71 -16.12
CA ASP A 438 3.20 -10.15 -16.28
C ASP A 438 2.28 -11.00 -15.39
N VAL A 439 1.52 -10.37 -14.49
CA VAL A 439 0.58 -11.03 -13.56
C VAL A 439 -0.86 -10.56 -13.81
N PRO A 440 -1.85 -11.46 -13.89
CA PRO A 440 -1.73 -12.92 -13.98
C PRO A 440 -1.26 -13.42 -15.37
N VAL A 441 -1.21 -12.55 -16.37
CA VAL A 441 -0.85 -12.90 -17.75
C VAL A 441 0.06 -11.84 -18.34
N TYR A 442 1.19 -12.29 -18.87
CA TYR A 442 2.09 -11.45 -19.66
C TYR A 442 1.57 -11.29 -21.09
N ALA A 443 1.29 -10.05 -21.48
CA ALA A 443 0.74 -9.70 -22.79
C ALA A 443 1.80 -9.62 -23.93
N GLY A 444 3.06 -9.93 -23.62
CA GLY A 444 4.19 -9.86 -24.56
C GLY A 444 5.02 -8.58 -24.42
N GLY A 445 6.23 -8.59 -24.97
CA GLY A 445 7.20 -7.49 -24.85
C GLY A 445 6.97 -6.30 -25.77
N ASN A 446 5.76 -6.12 -26.33
CA ASN A 446 5.50 -5.00 -27.24
C ASN A 446 5.21 -3.70 -26.46
N THR A 447 5.67 -2.57 -27.00
CA THR A 447 5.54 -1.25 -26.35
C THR A 447 4.10 -0.89 -25.99
N GLU A 448 3.14 -1.21 -26.87
CA GLU A 448 1.72 -0.91 -26.68
C GLU A 448 1.10 -1.69 -25.52
N ALA A 449 1.57 -2.92 -25.24
CA ALA A 449 1.14 -3.70 -24.09
C ALA A 449 1.50 -3.00 -22.77
N PHE A 450 2.74 -2.49 -22.65
CA PHE A 450 3.18 -1.74 -21.48
C PHE A 450 2.46 -0.38 -21.35
N ARG A 451 2.42 0.41 -22.43
CA ARG A 451 1.77 1.73 -22.43
C ARG A 451 0.29 1.64 -22.06
N LYS A 452 -0.41 0.60 -22.52
CA LYS A 452 -1.81 0.34 -22.15
C LYS A 452 -2.01 0.22 -20.64
N LEU A 453 -1.12 -0.49 -19.94
CA LEU A 453 -1.22 -0.65 -18.48
C LEU A 453 -1.05 0.69 -17.76
N TYR A 454 -0.08 1.50 -18.17
CA TYR A 454 0.05 2.87 -17.66
C TYR A 454 -1.19 3.72 -17.90
N ARG A 455 -1.73 3.73 -19.13
CA ARG A 455 -2.96 4.48 -19.45
C ARG A 455 -4.12 4.08 -18.55
N ARG A 456 -4.28 2.78 -18.28
CA ARG A 456 -5.34 2.26 -17.40
C ARG A 456 -5.17 2.72 -15.96
N ASN A 457 -3.96 2.72 -15.44
CA ASN A 457 -3.67 3.22 -14.09
C ASN A 457 -3.97 4.72 -13.99
N TYR A 458 -3.51 5.53 -14.94
CA TYR A 458 -3.78 6.97 -14.95
C TYR A 458 -5.25 7.33 -15.24
N LYS A 459 -5.99 6.42 -15.89
CA LYS A 459 -7.46 6.51 -16.08
C LYS A 459 -8.22 6.21 -14.79
N SER A 460 -7.63 5.51 -13.83
CA SER A 460 -8.28 5.16 -12.57
C SER A 460 -8.64 6.41 -11.77
N ASN A 461 -9.91 6.52 -11.37
CA ASN A 461 -10.35 7.58 -10.46
C ASN A 461 -9.64 7.49 -9.10
N SER A 462 -9.34 6.27 -8.62
CA SER A 462 -8.63 6.08 -7.36
C SER A 462 -7.25 6.73 -7.39
N VAL A 463 -6.44 6.42 -8.42
CA VAL A 463 -5.10 6.97 -8.58
C VAL A 463 -5.17 8.49 -8.84
N ARG A 464 -6.14 8.93 -9.65
CA ARG A 464 -6.38 10.35 -9.99
C ARG A 464 -6.66 11.24 -8.79
N ARG A 465 -7.46 10.77 -7.83
CA ARG A 465 -7.76 11.53 -6.60
C ARG A 465 -6.48 11.95 -5.88
N VAL A 466 -5.41 11.16 -5.98
CA VAL A 466 -4.10 11.42 -5.40
C VAL A 466 -3.18 12.19 -6.34
N TYR A 467 -2.89 11.72 -7.56
CA TYR A 467 -1.85 12.34 -8.42
C TYR A 467 -2.14 13.79 -8.83
N GLU A 468 -3.41 14.22 -8.80
CA GLU A 468 -3.80 15.61 -9.10
C GLU A 468 -3.47 16.60 -7.99
N ARG A 469 -3.16 16.11 -6.78
CA ARG A 469 -2.97 16.92 -5.57
C ARG A 469 -1.66 16.63 -4.86
N LEU A 470 -1.12 15.42 -5.01
CA LEU A 470 0.11 14.97 -4.39
C LEU A 470 1.11 14.59 -5.49
N PRO A 471 2.27 15.27 -5.59
CA PRO A 471 3.36 14.84 -6.45
C PRO A 471 3.79 13.41 -6.12
N ILE A 472 3.99 12.59 -7.16
CA ILE A 472 4.45 11.21 -7.02
C ILE A 472 5.78 11.06 -7.76
N PHE A 473 6.81 10.66 -7.03
CA PHE A 473 8.13 10.32 -7.57
C PHE A 473 8.25 8.80 -7.62
N HIS A 474 8.70 8.28 -8.75
CA HIS A 474 8.69 6.86 -9.04
C HIS A 474 10.11 6.30 -9.09
N THR A 475 10.26 5.04 -8.68
CA THR A 475 11.20 4.09 -9.29
C THR A 475 10.38 2.95 -9.89
N TYR A 476 10.94 2.21 -10.83
CA TYR A 476 10.40 0.90 -11.20
C TYR A 476 10.97 -0.19 -10.30
N ASP A 477 10.31 -1.34 -10.35
CA ASP A 477 10.77 -2.64 -9.91
C ASP A 477 10.61 -3.65 -11.07
N ASP A 478 10.61 -4.95 -10.80
CA ASP A 478 10.59 -5.97 -11.85
C ASP A 478 9.27 -6.08 -12.59
N HIS A 479 8.13 -5.89 -11.92
CA HIS A 479 6.83 -6.03 -12.58
C HIS A 479 6.48 -4.87 -13.53
N GLU A 480 7.37 -3.88 -13.71
CA GLU A 480 7.39 -3.02 -14.90
C GLU A 480 7.85 -3.75 -16.17
N PHE A 481 8.59 -4.85 -16.01
CA PHE A 481 9.21 -5.67 -17.05
C PHE A 481 8.60 -7.08 -17.05
N ILE A 482 9.12 -7.92 -16.15
CA ILE A 482 8.79 -9.31 -15.86
C ILE A 482 9.33 -9.66 -14.48
N ASN A 483 8.65 -10.55 -13.75
CA ASN A 483 9.07 -11.03 -12.44
C ASN A 483 10.57 -11.37 -12.37
N ASN A 484 11.25 -10.88 -11.34
CA ASN A 484 12.69 -11.02 -11.11
C ASN A 484 13.60 -10.54 -12.27
N PHE A 485 13.19 -9.54 -13.06
CA PHE A 485 13.99 -9.02 -14.19
C PHE A 485 15.39 -8.54 -13.77
N ALA A 486 16.45 -9.02 -14.44
CA ALA A 486 17.83 -8.56 -14.24
C ALA A 486 18.42 -8.09 -15.58
N GLY A 487 18.68 -6.78 -15.70
CA GLY A 487 19.06 -6.20 -16.98
C GLY A 487 20.54 -6.32 -17.35
N LEU A 488 21.45 -6.40 -16.36
CA LEU A 488 22.91 -6.35 -16.55
C LEU A 488 23.37 -5.20 -17.48
N GLY A 489 22.63 -4.08 -17.49
CA GLY A 489 22.87 -2.94 -18.38
C GLY A 489 22.66 -3.23 -19.87
N THR A 490 22.02 -4.35 -20.23
CA THR A 490 21.75 -4.75 -21.61
C THR A 490 20.42 -4.19 -22.11
N GLU A 491 20.31 -3.98 -23.41
CA GLU A 491 19.06 -3.56 -24.08
C GLU A 491 18.27 -4.78 -24.60
N ALA A 492 18.26 -5.88 -23.82
CA ALA A 492 17.57 -7.11 -24.18
C ALA A 492 16.07 -7.03 -23.85
N GLU A 493 15.23 -7.63 -24.70
CA GLU A 493 13.78 -7.70 -24.44
C GLU A 493 13.49 -8.34 -23.06
N PRO A 494 12.53 -7.81 -22.29
CA PRO A 494 11.58 -6.75 -22.65
C PRO A 494 12.05 -5.31 -22.33
N PHE A 495 13.30 -5.12 -21.92
CA PHE A 495 13.78 -3.86 -21.34
C PHE A 495 13.52 -2.63 -22.23
N PRO A 496 13.86 -2.60 -23.54
CA PRO A 496 13.68 -1.39 -24.33
C PRO A 496 12.24 -0.90 -24.36
N ASN A 497 11.28 -1.81 -24.54
CA ASN A 497 9.86 -1.47 -24.69
C ASN A 497 9.20 -1.13 -23.34
N ALA A 498 9.56 -1.85 -22.27
CA ALA A 498 9.08 -1.60 -20.92
C ALA A 498 9.65 -0.28 -20.36
N SER A 499 10.96 -0.07 -20.52
CA SER A 499 11.67 1.12 -20.06
C SER A 499 11.22 2.37 -20.82
N ASP A 500 10.94 2.28 -22.13
CA ASP A 500 10.32 3.36 -22.90
C ASP A 500 8.98 3.80 -22.29
N ALA A 501 8.08 2.84 -22.04
CA ALA A 501 6.79 3.11 -21.43
C ALA A 501 6.93 3.72 -20.03
N TYR A 502 7.80 3.16 -19.18
CA TYR A 502 8.10 3.75 -17.87
C TYR A 502 8.64 5.17 -17.98
N THR A 503 9.61 5.41 -18.88
CA THR A 503 10.25 6.70 -19.07
C THR A 503 9.22 7.76 -19.43
N ILE A 504 8.34 7.47 -20.39
CA ILE A 504 7.33 8.41 -20.86
C ILE A 504 6.31 8.75 -19.75
N TYR A 505 5.80 7.75 -19.04
CA TYR A 505 4.72 7.95 -18.08
C TYR A 505 5.18 8.40 -16.68
N ASN A 506 6.30 7.86 -16.22
CA ASN A 506 6.81 8.03 -14.86
C ASN A 506 8.18 8.72 -14.83
N GLY A 507 9.15 8.21 -15.60
CA GLY A 507 10.57 8.61 -15.55
C GLY A 507 10.84 10.07 -15.91
N GLN A 508 10.27 10.60 -17.00
CA GLN A 508 10.42 12.00 -17.41
C GLN A 508 9.88 12.98 -16.37
N GLY A 509 8.89 12.53 -15.59
CA GLY A 509 8.33 13.28 -14.47
C GLY A 509 9.25 13.33 -13.25
N ASN A 510 10.21 12.41 -13.11
CA ASN A 510 11.15 12.40 -11.98
C ASN A 510 12.23 13.48 -12.12
N TYR A 511 13.08 13.59 -11.10
CA TYR A 511 14.24 14.48 -11.13
C TYR A 511 15.21 14.04 -12.22
N ASP A 512 15.96 15.00 -12.75
CA ASP A 512 17.02 14.70 -13.72
C ASP A 512 18.15 13.93 -13.01
N SER A 513 18.55 12.80 -13.58
CA SER A 513 19.70 12.05 -13.10
C SER A 513 20.97 12.88 -13.22
N ALA A 514 21.87 12.79 -12.24
CA ALA A 514 23.22 13.31 -12.39
C ALA A 514 23.89 12.60 -13.58
N PRO A 515 24.58 13.32 -14.48
CA PRO A 515 25.25 12.68 -15.62
C PRO A 515 26.30 11.69 -15.12
N SER A 516 26.17 10.43 -15.53
CA SER A 516 27.04 9.30 -15.16
C SER A 516 28.47 9.39 -15.72
N ALA A 517 28.78 10.40 -16.54
CA ALA A 517 30.09 10.67 -17.13
C ALA A 517 30.29 12.17 -17.46
N PRO A 518 31.54 12.66 -17.60
CA PRO A 518 31.78 14.01 -18.10
C PRO A 518 31.10 14.18 -19.46
N LEU A 519 30.25 15.21 -19.56
CA LEU A 519 29.60 15.62 -20.80
C LEU A 519 30.66 15.71 -21.91
N GLU A 520 30.54 14.88 -22.95
CA GLU A 520 31.20 15.18 -24.22
C GLU A 520 30.71 16.58 -24.65
N GLN A 521 31.65 17.51 -24.81
CA GLN A 521 31.33 18.92 -25.02
C GLN A 521 30.42 19.11 -26.24
N GLY A 522 29.21 19.62 -26.00
CA GLY A 522 28.37 20.20 -27.05
C GLY A 522 27.10 19.43 -27.45
N ILE A 523 26.79 18.30 -26.82
CA ILE A 523 25.50 17.61 -27.02
C ILE A 523 24.61 17.88 -25.80
N PRO A 524 23.49 18.65 -25.92
CA PRO A 524 22.53 18.75 -24.83
C PRO A 524 22.00 17.35 -24.49
N PRO A 525 21.75 17.00 -23.21
CA PRO A 525 21.25 15.69 -22.83
C PRO A 525 19.83 15.51 -23.38
N THR A 526 19.72 15.03 -24.62
CA THR A 526 18.46 14.58 -25.19
C THR A 526 18.26 13.15 -24.73
N GLY A 527 17.51 12.97 -23.65
CA GLY A 527 17.03 11.68 -23.18
C GLY A 527 17.42 11.39 -21.74
N HIS A 528 16.41 11.23 -20.89
CA HIS A 528 16.52 10.50 -19.63
C HIS A 528 16.97 9.08 -19.95
N LYS A 529 18.28 8.82 -20.00
CA LYS A 529 18.77 7.45 -20.17
C LYS A 529 18.81 6.71 -18.86
N GLU A 530 19.00 7.40 -17.74
CA GLU A 530 19.13 6.79 -16.41
C GLU A 530 17.85 7.04 -15.60
N ASN A 531 17.50 6.10 -14.72
CA ASN A 531 16.28 6.17 -13.90
C ASN A 531 16.56 6.31 -12.38
N TYR A 532 17.84 6.39 -11.98
CA TYR A 532 18.26 6.73 -10.63
C TYR A 532 18.55 8.24 -10.49
N TYR A 533 18.21 8.84 -9.36
CA TYR A 533 18.34 10.29 -9.14
C TYR A 533 18.40 10.65 -7.66
N ASP A 534 18.92 11.83 -7.34
CA ASP A 534 18.86 12.43 -6.01
C ASP A 534 18.02 13.71 -5.99
N PHE A 535 17.44 14.03 -4.84
CA PHE A 535 16.77 15.32 -4.64
C PHE A 535 16.78 15.77 -3.18
N ARG A 536 16.38 17.02 -2.97
CA ARG A 536 16.28 17.65 -1.65
C ARG A 536 14.87 18.15 -1.39
N HIS A 537 14.41 17.94 -0.16
CA HIS A 537 13.29 18.69 0.42
C HIS A 537 13.86 19.40 1.65
N GLY A 538 14.12 20.70 1.51
CA GLY A 538 14.82 21.47 2.52
C GLY A 538 16.12 20.80 2.99
N ASP A 539 16.26 20.58 4.29
CA ASP A 539 17.43 19.94 4.89
C ASP A 539 17.43 18.40 4.85
N SER A 540 16.50 17.78 4.13
CA SER A 540 16.46 16.33 3.91
C SER A 540 16.97 15.96 2.52
N ALA A 541 17.68 14.83 2.42
CA ALA A 541 18.22 14.30 1.17
C ALA A 541 17.60 12.94 0.84
N PHE A 542 17.29 12.72 -0.44
CA PHE A 542 16.68 11.49 -0.96
C PHE A 542 17.53 10.95 -2.10
N PHE A 543 17.80 9.64 -2.09
CA PHE A 543 18.53 8.93 -3.15
C PHE A 543 17.66 7.82 -3.68
N VAL A 544 17.17 7.96 -4.92
CA VAL A 544 16.33 6.96 -5.58
C VAL A 544 17.20 6.09 -6.47
N LEU A 545 17.29 4.81 -6.13
CA LEU A 545 18.11 3.83 -6.82
C LEU A 545 17.31 3.09 -7.89
N ASP A 546 17.97 2.80 -9.00
CA ASP A 546 17.60 1.75 -9.94
C ASP A 546 18.26 0.44 -9.51
N THR A 547 17.44 -0.56 -9.19
CA THR A 547 17.86 -1.88 -8.71
C THR A 547 17.48 -2.99 -9.67
N ARG A 548 17.14 -2.69 -10.93
CA ARG A 548 16.75 -3.71 -11.93
C ARG A 548 17.55 -3.62 -13.23
N ARG A 549 17.89 -2.43 -13.71
CA ARG A 549 18.58 -2.28 -14.99
C ARG A 549 20.00 -2.84 -14.97
N TYR A 550 20.78 -2.50 -13.95
CA TYR A 550 22.21 -2.80 -13.94
C TYR A 550 22.56 -4.08 -13.18
N ARG A 551 21.60 -4.64 -12.44
CA ARG A 551 21.86 -5.81 -11.61
C ARG A 551 22.23 -7.02 -12.45
N SER A 552 23.15 -7.82 -11.94
CA SER A 552 23.51 -9.11 -12.52
C SER A 552 22.46 -10.17 -12.20
N GLU A 553 22.19 -11.05 -13.16
CA GLU A 553 21.35 -12.23 -12.97
C GLU A 553 21.95 -13.15 -11.89
N VAL A 554 21.10 -13.70 -11.02
CA VAL A 554 21.48 -14.74 -10.05
C VAL A 554 21.01 -16.08 -10.60
N PRO A 555 21.92 -16.95 -11.08
CA PRO A 555 21.51 -18.19 -11.72
C PRO A 555 20.88 -19.15 -10.70
N LYS A 556 19.77 -19.80 -11.05
CA LYS A 556 19.20 -20.88 -10.24
C LYS A 556 19.87 -22.21 -10.63
N LEU A 557 20.40 -22.97 -9.68
CA LEU A 557 20.97 -24.31 -9.94
C LEU A 557 19.97 -25.39 -9.55
N LYS A 558 19.54 -26.21 -10.51
CA LYS A 558 18.80 -27.45 -10.19
C LYS A 558 19.69 -28.39 -9.38
N ALA A 559 19.08 -29.24 -8.55
CA ALA A 559 19.77 -30.28 -7.77
C ALA A 559 20.68 -31.23 -8.59
N ASN A 560 20.53 -31.27 -9.92
CA ASN A 560 21.38 -32.01 -10.84
C ASN A 560 22.60 -31.20 -11.36
N GLY A 561 22.85 -30.00 -10.82
CA GLY A 561 23.92 -29.09 -11.22
C GLY A 561 23.65 -28.28 -12.50
N GLN A 562 22.43 -28.35 -13.06
CA GLN A 562 22.07 -27.60 -14.26
C GLN A 562 21.72 -26.15 -13.91
N VAL A 563 22.40 -25.19 -14.56
CA VAL A 563 22.03 -23.77 -14.51
C VAL A 563 20.72 -23.58 -15.27
N VAL A 564 19.70 -23.13 -14.55
CA VAL A 564 18.43 -22.65 -15.11
C VAL A 564 18.49 -21.13 -15.13
N ARG A 565 18.56 -20.59 -16.33
CA ARG A 565 18.30 -19.16 -16.53
C ARG A 565 16.79 -18.96 -16.46
N PRO A 566 16.26 -17.95 -15.76
CA PRO A 566 14.86 -17.60 -15.82
C PRO A 566 14.51 -17.34 -17.28
N THR A 567 13.78 -18.25 -17.91
CA THR A 567 13.14 -17.97 -19.19
C THR A 567 11.77 -17.36 -18.91
N HIS A 568 11.24 -16.62 -19.89
CA HIS A 568 9.91 -15.99 -19.88
C HIS A 568 8.75 -16.90 -19.41
N ASP A 569 8.96 -18.22 -19.46
CA ASP A 569 7.99 -19.28 -19.18
C ASP A 569 8.27 -20.07 -17.88
N ALA A 570 9.36 -19.79 -17.16
CA ALA A 570 9.90 -20.66 -16.10
C ALA A 570 9.48 -20.32 -14.65
N ASP A 571 8.45 -19.48 -14.46
CA ASP A 571 7.95 -19.13 -13.12
C ASP A 571 7.12 -20.25 -12.44
N PHE A 572 6.99 -21.42 -13.10
CA PHE A 572 6.18 -22.53 -12.60
C PHE A 572 6.96 -23.56 -11.76
N ASP A 573 8.27 -23.44 -11.61
CA ASP A 573 9.05 -24.41 -10.81
C ASP A 573 9.21 -23.93 -9.37
N SER A 574 8.09 -23.87 -8.62
CA SER A 574 8.09 -23.63 -7.16
C SER A 574 8.60 -24.84 -6.36
N ASP A 575 8.83 -25.97 -7.04
CA ASP A 575 9.06 -27.27 -6.40
C ASP A 575 10.49 -27.79 -6.58
N SER A 576 11.34 -27.15 -7.38
CA SER A 576 12.75 -27.56 -7.42
C SER A 576 13.53 -26.88 -6.30
N GLU A 577 14.04 -27.72 -5.40
CA GLU A 577 15.13 -27.45 -4.46
C GLU A 577 16.32 -26.90 -5.26
N TYR A 578 16.33 -25.59 -5.46
CA TYR A 578 17.42 -24.89 -6.11
C TYR A 578 18.54 -24.71 -5.09
N GLU A 579 19.74 -25.20 -5.39
CA GLU A 579 20.92 -24.87 -4.59
C GLU A 579 21.34 -23.43 -4.91
N GLU A 580 21.63 -22.65 -3.87
CA GLU A 580 22.19 -21.32 -4.01
C GLU A 580 23.55 -21.43 -4.74
N THR A 581 23.71 -20.74 -5.86
CA THR A 581 25.05 -20.59 -6.46
C THR A 581 25.93 -19.85 -5.46
N ALA A 582 27.10 -20.43 -5.15
CA ALA A 582 28.10 -19.83 -4.27
C ALA A 582 28.26 -18.32 -4.52
N ASP A 583 28.44 -17.54 -3.45
CA ASP A 583 28.59 -16.09 -3.50
C ASP A 583 29.67 -15.70 -4.53
N ASP A 584 29.24 -15.07 -5.62
CA ASP A 584 30.11 -14.62 -6.69
C ASP A 584 30.44 -13.14 -6.43
N PRO A 585 31.71 -12.81 -6.12
CA PRO A 585 32.12 -11.46 -5.77
C PRO A 585 32.01 -10.47 -6.94
N SER A 586 31.74 -10.93 -8.16
CA SER A 586 31.48 -10.09 -9.33
C SER A 586 30.03 -9.66 -9.48
N ARG A 587 29.09 -10.22 -8.70
CA ARG A 587 27.69 -9.80 -8.70
C ARG A 587 27.55 -8.34 -8.34
N THR A 588 26.64 -7.67 -9.03
CA THR A 588 26.34 -6.25 -8.80
C THR A 588 24.84 -5.99 -8.84
N MET A 589 24.36 -5.10 -7.99
CA MET A 589 22.98 -4.59 -7.96
C MET A 589 22.87 -3.26 -8.73
N LEU A 590 23.74 -2.29 -8.45
CA LEU A 590 23.65 -0.94 -9.02
C LEU A 590 24.49 -0.78 -10.28
N GLY A 591 25.47 -1.66 -10.50
CA GLY A 591 26.54 -1.41 -11.47
C GLY A 591 27.49 -0.29 -11.03
N PRO A 592 28.67 -0.19 -11.67
CA PRO A 592 29.74 0.66 -11.18
C PRO A 592 29.44 2.16 -11.25
N ALA A 593 28.70 2.63 -12.26
CA ALA A 593 28.41 4.06 -12.45
C ALA A 593 27.43 4.61 -11.42
N GLN A 594 26.33 3.89 -11.16
CA GLN A 594 25.35 4.28 -10.17
C GLN A 594 25.90 4.13 -8.75
N LEU A 595 26.64 3.06 -8.44
CA LEU A 595 27.30 2.90 -7.14
C LEU A 595 28.22 4.09 -6.85
N ALA A 596 29.04 4.51 -7.81
CA ALA A 596 29.92 5.66 -7.64
C ALA A 596 29.16 6.98 -7.45
N SER A 597 28.08 7.17 -8.21
CA SER A 597 27.20 8.34 -8.08
C SER A 597 26.59 8.38 -6.67
N PHE A 598 26.09 7.25 -6.19
CA PHE A 598 25.50 7.11 -4.87
C PHE A 598 26.47 7.41 -3.72
N LEU A 599 27.68 6.84 -3.76
CA LEU A 599 28.72 7.11 -2.75
C LEU A 599 29.15 8.59 -2.75
N THR A 600 29.17 9.22 -3.93
CA THR A 600 29.46 10.66 -4.08
C THR A 600 28.34 11.50 -3.45
N TRP A 601 27.09 11.17 -3.73
CA TRP A 601 25.94 11.85 -3.13
C TRP A 601 25.94 11.76 -1.60
N LEU A 602 26.14 10.56 -1.04
CA LEU A 602 26.21 10.34 0.41
C LEU A 602 27.29 11.23 1.07
N THR A 603 28.45 11.34 0.42
CA THR A 603 29.55 12.20 0.88
C THR A 603 29.13 13.67 0.94
N HIS A 604 28.48 14.18 -0.12
CA HIS A 604 28.03 15.57 -0.20
C HIS A 604 26.98 15.92 0.86
N VAL A 605 26.09 14.97 1.19
CA VAL A 605 24.99 15.24 2.13
C VAL A 605 25.37 15.09 3.60
N ASN A 606 26.54 14.51 3.90
CA ASN A 606 26.95 14.20 5.26
C ASN A 606 26.95 15.44 6.19
N SER A 607 27.31 16.61 5.64
CA SER A 607 27.33 17.91 6.35
C SER A 607 26.33 18.93 5.81
N THR A 608 25.40 18.52 4.95
CA THR A 608 24.44 19.44 4.29
C THR A 608 23.00 18.96 4.34
N ALA A 609 22.73 17.80 4.97
CA ALA A 609 21.39 17.28 5.22
C ALA A 609 21.27 16.74 6.65
N THR A 610 20.15 17.00 7.31
CA THR A 610 19.82 16.43 8.61
C THR A 610 19.46 14.96 8.47
N PHE A 611 18.40 14.63 7.71
CA PHE A 611 17.98 13.26 7.40
C PHE A 611 18.36 12.85 5.98
N LYS A 612 18.70 11.57 5.80
CA LYS A 612 19.01 10.97 4.49
C LYS A 612 18.11 9.75 4.28
N PHE A 613 17.43 9.70 3.15
CA PHE A 613 16.57 8.61 2.76
C PHE A 613 17.15 7.91 1.53
N VAL A 614 17.38 6.61 1.63
CA VAL A 614 17.79 5.77 0.50
C VAL A 614 16.58 4.99 0.05
N VAL A 615 16.19 5.11 -1.22
CA VAL A 615 15.01 4.46 -1.79
C VAL A 615 15.49 3.36 -2.74
N SER A 616 15.16 2.12 -2.41
CA SER A 616 15.48 0.92 -3.18
C SER A 616 14.17 0.20 -3.48
N SER A 617 13.96 -0.29 -4.71
CA SER A 617 12.70 -1.01 -5.01
C SER A 617 12.60 -2.31 -4.21
N VAL A 618 13.72 -3.02 -4.09
CA VAL A 618 13.86 -4.26 -3.30
C VAL A 618 14.47 -4.04 -1.92
N PRO A 619 14.19 -4.91 -0.93
CA PRO A 619 14.75 -4.85 0.42
C PRO A 619 16.27 -4.92 0.51
N LEU A 620 16.85 -4.14 1.43
CA LEU A 620 18.28 -4.18 1.72
C LEU A 620 18.62 -5.35 2.68
N THR A 621 17.70 -5.70 3.56
CA THR A 621 17.87 -6.76 4.58
C THR A 621 18.01 -8.15 3.96
N SER A 622 18.86 -8.98 4.57
CA SER A 622 19.02 -10.39 4.19
C SER A 622 18.02 -11.30 4.93
N LEU A 623 17.08 -10.75 5.70
CA LEU A 623 16.16 -11.51 6.52
C LEU A 623 14.97 -12.10 5.75
N TRP A 624 14.68 -11.61 4.54
CA TRP A 624 13.62 -12.14 3.68
C TRP A 624 14.02 -13.50 3.09
N THR A 625 13.26 -14.55 3.38
CA THR A 625 13.51 -15.92 2.93
C THR A 625 12.97 -16.18 1.53
N TYR A 626 13.08 -17.42 1.06
CA TYR A 626 12.63 -17.86 -0.27
C TYR A 626 13.28 -17.02 -1.38
N GLU A 627 12.50 -16.48 -2.30
CA GLU A 627 12.99 -15.61 -3.40
C GLU A 627 13.71 -14.37 -2.90
N GLY A 628 13.44 -13.94 -1.66
CA GLY A 628 14.15 -12.81 -1.04
C GLY A 628 15.67 -13.00 -1.01
N GLN A 629 16.17 -14.24 -0.93
CA GLN A 629 17.60 -14.53 -0.93
C GLN A 629 18.27 -14.39 -2.31
N ILE A 630 17.47 -14.35 -3.38
CA ILE A 630 17.94 -14.35 -4.77
C ILE A 630 17.65 -13.01 -5.44
N ASP A 631 16.48 -12.44 -5.19
CA ASP A 631 16.01 -11.25 -5.89
C ASP A 631 16.41 -9.92 -5.22
N THR A 632 16.70 -9.94 -3.92
CA THR A 632 17.01 -8.74 -3.15
C THR A 632 18.52 -8.53 -2.97
N TRP A 633 18.90 -7.48 -2.24
CA TRP A 633 20.30 -7.22 -1.88
C TRP A 633 20.99 -8.38 -1.14
N ALA A 634 20.23 -9.33 -0.59
CA ALA A 634 20.77 -10.55 0.01
C ALA A 634 21.71 -11.32 -0.94
N ALA A 635 21.41 -11.34 -2.25
CA ALA A 635 22.19 -12.08 -3.24
C ALA A 635 23.48 -11.37 -3.70
N TYR A 636 23.66 -10.10 -3.31
CA TYR A 636 24.71 -9.20 -3.77
C TYR A 636 25.63 -8.79 -2.63
N LYS A 637 26.07 -9.77 -1.83
CA LYS A 637 26.71 -9.57 -0.53
C LYS A 637 27.86 -8.56 -0.56
N ARG A 638 28.78 -8.68 -1.53
CA ARG A 638 29.94 -7.77 -1.61
C ARG A 638 29.54 -6.31 -1.84
N GLU A 639 28.62 -6.04 -2.76
CA GLU A 639 28.17 -4.66 -3.01
C GLU A 639 27.29 -4.15 -1.87
N LYS A 640 26.45 -5.01 -1.28
CA LYS A 640 25.70 -4.71 -0.06
C LYS A 640 26.63 -4.31 1.08
N ASP A 641 27.73 -5.02 1.30
CA ASP A 641 28.71 -4.70 2.36
C ASP A 641 29.35 -3.31 2.13
N ILE A 642 29.67 -2.96 0.87
CA ILE A 642 30.18 -1.62 0.50
C ILE A 642 29.13 -0.55 0.80
N VAL A 643 27.88 -0.78 0.40
CA VAL A 643 26.76 0.14 0.64
C VAL A 643 26.50 0.31 2.14
N LEU A 644 26.41 -0.78 2.90
CA LEU A 644 26.20 -0.74 4.35
C LEU A 644 27.32 0.03 5.06
N ALA A 645 28.58 -0.22 4.71
CA ALA A 645 29.72 0.51 5.27
C ALA A 645 29.63 2.02 4.98
N ALA A 646 29.22 2.40 3.77
CA ALA A 646 29.02 3.80 3.41
C ALA A 646 27.86 4.44 4.19
N LEU A 647 26.73 3.75 4.31
CA LEU A 647 25.57 4.25 5.05
C LEU A 647 25.86 4.42 6.54
N GLU A 648 26.57 3.47 7.15
CA GLU A 648 26.98 3.53 8.56
C GLU A 648 28.02 4.62 8.86
N SER A 649 28.64 5.20 7.82
CA SER A 649 29.55 6.35 7.97
C SER A 649 28.81 7.69 8.07
N VAL A 650 27.50 7.69 7.76
CA VAL A 650 26.65 8.89 7.72
C VAL A 650 25.58 8.82 8.81
N LYS A 651 25.25 9.95 9.42
CA LYS A 651 24.21 10.05 10.46
C LYS A 651 22.81 10.14 9.86
N ASN A 652 21.82 9.65 10.59
CA ASN A 652 20.38 9.83 10.35
C ASN A 652 19.93 9.27 8.99
N VAL A 653 20.31 8.03 8.70
CA VAL A 653 19.98 7.36 7.45
C VAL A 653 18.81 6.39 7.65
N VAL A 654 17.81 6.49 6.77
CA VAL A 654 16.69 5.54 6.68
C VAL A 654 16.62 4.99 5.27
N VAL A 655 16.51 3.67 5.14
CA VAL A 655 16.31 2.98 3.86
C VAL A 655 14.83 2.67 3.71
N LEU A 656 14.27 2.95 2.53
CA LEU A 656 12.85 2.77 2.20
C LEU A 656 12.76 1.73 1.08
N THR A 657 12.00 0.65 1.30
CA THR A 657 11.93 -0.48 0.37
C THR A 657 10.51 -1.01 0.13
N GLY A 658 10.32 -1.72 -0.99
CA GLY A 658 9.05 -2.26 -1.47
C GLY A 658 9.05 -3.79 -1.65
N ASP A 659 8.54 -4.27 -2.78
CA ASP A 659 8.55 -5.67 -3.29
C ASP A 659 7.75 -6.72 -2.49
N ARG A 660 8.01 -6.89 -1.18
CA ARG A 660 7.66 -8.13 -0.44
C ARG A 660 6.18 -8.35 -0.06
N HIS A 661 5.32 -7.38 -0.34
CA HIS A 661 3.89 -7.34 0.02
C HIS A 661 3.60 -7.44 1.53
N GLU A 662 4.59 -7.11 2.34
CA GLU A 662 4.56 -7.16 3.80
C GLU A 662 5.21 -5.89 4.36
N PHE A 663 4.94 -5.58 5.64
CA PHE A 663 5.57 -4.44 6.31
C PHE A 663 6.60 -4.90 7.34
N ALA A 664 7.78 -4.30 7.33
CA ALA A 664 8.79 -4.52 8.36
C ALA A 664 9.66 -3.29 8.64
N VAL A 665 10.13 -3.16 9.89
CA VAL A 665 11.19 -2.24 10.30
C VAL A 665 12.38 -3.08 10.74
N ILE A 666 13.53 -2.85 10.11
CA ILE A 666 14.77 -3.60 10.36
C ILE A 666 15.84 -2.62 10.86
N GLU A 667 16.52 -3.02 11.92
CA GLU A 667 17.68 -2.34 12.47
C GLU A 667 18.97 -3.04 12.05
N TYR A 668 19.95 -2.25 11.60
CA TYR A 668 21.31 -2.72 11.32
C TYR A 668 22.25 -2.29 12.45
N LEU A 669 22.80 -3.28 13.15
CA LEU A 669 23.68 -3.08 14.29
C LEU A 669 25.14 -3.13 13.84
N ARG A 670 25.92 -2.11 14.20
CA ARG A 670 27.35 -2.01 13.86
C ARG A 670 28.24 -2.51 14.99
N GLU A 671 29.37 -3.12 14.64
CA GLU A 671 30.41 -3.52 15.59
C GLU A 671 30.98 -2.34 16.38
N GLY A 672 31.20 -2.54 17.69
CA GLY A 672 31.69 -1.53 18.63
C GLY A 672 30.68 -0.43 18.98
N GLY A 673 29.46 -0.49 18.44
CA GLY A 673 28.37 0.40 18.84
C GLY A 673 27.83 0.04 20.23
N ILE A 674 27.25 1.02 20.94
CA ILE A 674 26.55 0.77 22.21
C ILE A 674 25.16 0.24 21.89
N ASP A 675 24.86 -1.02 22.23
CA ASP A 675 23.49 -1.52 22.08
C ASP A 675 22.61 -0.84 23.13
N THR A 676 21.78 0.09 22.67
CA THR A 676 20.80 0.76 23.51
C THR A 676 19.45 0.07 23.45
N ALA A 677 19.39 -1.20 23.00
CA ALA A 677 18.16 -2.00 22.89
C ALA A 677 17.16 -1.56 23.94
N SER A 678 16.18 -0.78 23.49
CA SER A 678 15.12 -0.25 24.32
C SER A 678 14.27 -1.45 24.70
N LYS A 679 14.66 -2.14 25.77
CA LYS A 679 13.83 -3.11 26.48
C LYS A 679 12.66 -2.43 27.21
N GLY A 680 12.50 -1.12 27.07
CA GLY A 680 11.33 -0.38 27.53
C GLY A 680 10.30 -0.29 26.41
N GLU A 681 9.08 -0.74 26.69
CA GLU A 681 7.89 -0.35 25.94
C GLU A 681 7.86 1.17 25.82
N GLY A 682 8.06 1.66 24.59
CA GLY A 682 8.14 3.07 24.26
C GLY A 682 8.69 3.23 22.84
N GLU A 683 7.82 3.68 21.93
CA GLU A 683 8.00 3.78 20.47
C GLU A 683 9.10 4.76 20.01
N VAL A 684 10.08 5.10 20.86
CA VAL A 684 11.10 6.13 20.60
C VAL A 684 12.49 5.50 20.41
N MET A 685 13.04 5.59 19.20
CA MET A 685 14.35 5.01 18.83
C MET A 685 15.39 6.11 18.53
N ASN A 686 16.66 5.92 18.92
CA ASN A 686 17.73 6.81 18.49
C ASN A 686 18.39 6.29 17.21
N ILE A 687 18.15 6.97 16.07
CA ILE A 687 18.71 6.59 14.75
C ILE A 687 19.97 7.37 14.38
N GLY A 688 20.48 8.19 15.29
CA GLY A 688 21.63 9.06 15.04
C GLY A 688 22.89 8.37 14.51
N LYS A 689 23.11 7.11 14.91
CA LYS A 689 24.22 6.25 14.46
C LYS A 689 23.75 4.84 14.08
N THR A 690 22.45 4.66 13.93
CA THR A 690 21.83 3.36 13.65
C THR A 690 21.12 3.46 12.32
N LEU A 691 21.43 2.54 11.41
CA LEU A 691 20.78 2.43 10.12
C LEU A 691 19.47 1.65 10.31
N VAL A 692 18.38 2.20 9.77
CA VAL A 692 17.04 1.58 9.81
C VAL A 692 16.52 1.42 8.40
N GLU A 693 15.99 0.24 8.09
CA GLU A 693 15.19 0.00 6.88
C GLU A 693 13.70 -0.07 7.25
N VAL A 694 12.86 0.56 6.45
CA VAL A 694 11.41 0.46 6.49
C VAL A 694 10.93 -0.09 5.16
N SER A 695 10.49 -1.35 5.17
CA SER A 695 9.89 -2.02 4.02
C SER A 695 8.38 -1.89 4.08
N THR A 696 7.75 -1.36 3.03
CA THR A 696 6.30 -1.11 3.01
C THR A 696 5.66 -1.44 1.67
N SER A 697 4.90 -2.53 1.65
CA SER A 697 4.05 -2.91 0.52
C SER A 697 2.92 -3.84 0.99
N PRO A 698 1.85 -4.01 0.21
CA PRO A 698 1.54 -3.34 -1.06
C PRO A 698 0.57 -2.17 -0.90
N MET A 699 0.56 -1.22 -1.83
CA MET A 699 -0.48 -0.20 -1.95
C MET A 699 -1.84 -0.86 -2.23
N SER A 700 -1.88 -1.81 -3.18
CA SER A 700 -3.12 -2.54 -3.48
C SER A 700 -2.79 -3.86 -4.17
N MET A 701 -2.38 -4.85 -3.39
CA MET A 701 -2.05 -6.18 -3.91
C MET A 701 -2.34 -7.26 -2.85
N PHE A 702 -1.96 -8.51 -3.14
CA PHE A 702 -2.02 -9.57 -2.15
C PHE A 702 -1.02 -9.36 -1.03
N TYR A 703 -1.18 -10.10 0.05
CA TYR A 703 -0.16 -10.28 1.07
C TYR A 703 0.05 -11.79 1.27
N VAL A 704 1.05 -12.20 2.05
CA VAL A 704 1.31 -13.62 2.33
C VAL A 704 0.68 -14.02 3.69
N PRO A 705 -0.57 -14.52 3.74
CA PRO A 705 -1.27 -14.79 5.00
C PRO A 705 -0.71 -15.97 5.80
N PHE A 706 -0.25 -17.03 5.13
CA PHE A 706 -0.05 -18.35 5.75
C PHE A 706 1.41 -18.69 6.04
N ILE A 707 2.35 -18.05 5.34
CA ILE A 707 3.78 -18.33 5.46
C ILE A 707 4.46 -17.04 5.91
N ARG A 708 5.29 -17.14 6.95
CA ARG A 708 6.17 -16.03 7.35
C ARG A 708 7.41 -16.06 6.47
N THR A 709 7.64 -14.99 5.74
CA THR A 709 8.78 -14.87 4.82
C THR A 709 9.94 -14.08 5.41
N LEU A 710 9.84 -13.60 6.66
CA LEU A 710 10.86 -12.80 7.32
C LEU A 710 11.44 -13.51 8.55
N LYS A 711 12.76 -13.67 8.60
CA LYS A 711 13.48 -14.05 9.82
C LYS A 711 13.53 -12.86 10.79
N MET A 712 13.38 -13.09 12.09
CA MET A 712 13.37 -11.98 13.08
C MET A 712 14.76 -11.41 13.40
N ALA A 713 15.83 -12.14 13.12
CA ALA A 713 17.20 -11.71 13.33
C ALA A 713 18.18 -12.50 12.43
N SER A 714 19.35 -11.94 12.16
CA SER A 714 20.41 -12.59 11.39
C SER A 714 21.20 -13.59 12.22
N GLU A 715 21.79 -14.58 11.53
CA GLU A 715 22.77 -15.50 12.13
C GLU A 715 24.15 -14.85 12.28
N GLU A 716 24.50 -13.92 11.38
CA GLU A 716 25.67 -13.06 11.52
C GLU A 716 25.49 -12.17 12.76
N THR A 717 26.52 -12.12 13.61
CA THR A 717 26.56 -11.33 14.83
C THR A 717 27.69 -10.30 14.79
N VAL A 718 27.52 -9.24 15.58
CA VAL A 718 28.52 -8.20 15.82
C VAL A 718 28.74 -8.03 17.32
N LYS A 719 29.97 -7.71 17.71
CA LYS A 719 30.32 -7.41 19.10
C LYS A 719 29.85 -6.02 19.47
N ARG A 720 29.03 -5.91 20.53
CA ARG A 720 28.53 -4.62 21.04
C ARG A 720 28.72 -4.46 22.53
N LEU A 721 28.88 -3.21 22.93
CA LEU A 721 28.87 -2.81 24.33
C LEU A 721 27.42 -2.65 24.78
N VAL A 722 26.96 -3.54 25.66
CA VAL A 722 25.63 -3.50 26.26
C VAL A 722 25.71 -2.77 27.59
N ARG A 723 24.89 -1.73 27.76
CA ARG A 723 24.70 -1.06 29.06
C ARG A 723 23.63 -1.79 29.84
N LYS A 724 23.98 -2.30 31.02
CA LYS A 724 23.04 -2.85 32.00
C LYS A 724 22.99 -1.92 33.21
N GLU A 725 21.80 -1.45 33.54
CA GLU A 725 21.55 -0.75 34.79
C GLU A 725 21.35 -1.79 35.90
N VAL A 726 22.32 -1.87 36.82
CA VAL A 726 22.25 -2.73 37.99
C VAL A 726 21.88 -1.87 39.19
N VAL A 727 20.70 -2.11 39.75
CA VAL A 727 20.27 -1.45 41.00
C VAL A 727 20.98 -2.15 42.15
N LYS A 728 21.93 -1.47 42.78
CA LYS A 728 22.56 -1.93 44.02
C LYS A 728 21.93 -1.24 45.22
N GLU A 729 21.61 -2.04 46.22
CA GLU A 729 21.15 -1.57 47.52
C GLU A 729 22.38 -1.25 48.38
N VAL A 730 22.61 0.04 48.62
CA VAL A 730 23.72 0.52 49.44
C VAL A 730 23.16 0.94 50.80
N PRO A 731 23.59 0.31 51.90
CA PRO A 731 23.19 0.75 53.24
C PRO A 731 23.80 2.11 53.56
N TYR A 732 23.00 3.01 54.13
CA TYR A 732 23.44 4.29 54.66
C TYR A 732 22.77 4.58 56.01
N GLU A 733 23.47 5.29 56.88
CA GLU A 733 22.95 5.62 58.21
C GLU A 733 22.24 6.97 58.16
N VAL A 734 21.02 7.00 58.69
CA VAL A 734 20.26 8.24 58.93
C VAL A 734 20.12 8.44 60.43
N ASP A 735 20.44 9.65 60.88
CA ASP A 735 20.22 10.07 62.25
C ASP A 735 18.73 10.31 62.47
N VAL A 736 18.09 9.43 63.23
CA VAL A 736 16.67 9.55 63.59
C VAL A 736 16.58 10.10 65.01
N VAL A 737 15.88 11.22 65.14
CA VAL A 737 15.65 11.88 66.42
C VAL A 737 14.46 11.22 67.10
N VAL A 738 14.70 10.43 68.14
CA VAL A 738 13.66 9.71 68.89
C VAL A 738 13.39 10.45 70.21
N PRO A 739 12.14 10.75 70.57
CA PRO A 739 11.82 11.33 71.87
C PRO A 739 12.05 10.28 72.97
N VAL A 740 12.81 10.64 74.00
CA VAL A 740 12.98 9.78 75.17
C VAL A 740 11.62 9.69 75.88
N SER A 741 11.07 8.48 75.98
CA SER A 741 9.84 8.21 76.73
C SER A 741 10.03 8.67 78.19
N ALA A 742 9.34 9.74 78.56
CA ALA A 742 9.34 10.28 79.91
C ALA A 742 8.47 9.40 80.83
N GLU A 743 9.09 8.42 81.48
CA GLU A 743 8.66 7.96 82.81
C GLU A 743 9.51 8.72 83.84
N ALA A 744 9.21 10.01 84.03
CA ALA A 744 9.74 10.79 85.13
C ALA A 744 8.59 11.52 85.82
N GLU A 745 8.37 11.22 87.10
CA GLU A 745 7.37 11.89 87.93
C GLU A 745 7.61 13.41 87.97
N PRO A 746 6.54 14.24 88.01
CA PRO A 746 6.71 15.68 88.00
C PRO A 746 7.32 16.17 89.32
N LEU A 747 8.43 16.90 89.23
CA LEU A 747 9.02 17.63 90.35
C LEU A 747 8.11 18.84 90.68
N VAL A 748 7.53 18.81 91.88
CA VAL A 748 6.83 19.92 92.52
C VAL A 748 7.70 20.50 93.63
N ASP A 749 7.66 21.83 93.82
CA ASP A 749 8.30 22.46 94.98
C ASP A 749 7.51 22.23 96.28
N LEU A 750 8.06 22.68 97.40
CA LEU A 750 7.47 22.55 98.74
C LEU A 750 6.15 23.34 98.93
N GLU A 751 5.69 24.09 97.93
CA GLU A 751 4.42 24.83 97.95
C GLU A 751 3.43 24.38 96.86
N GLY A 752 3.79 23.40 96.02
CA GLY A 752 2.88 22.75 95.07
C GLY A 752 2.64 23.50 93.76
N ALA A 753 3.54 24.40 93.35
CA ALA A 753 3.46 25.05 92.04
C ALA A 753 4.28 24.28 90.97
N PRO A 754 3.79 24.15 89.72
CA PRO A 754 4.52 23.45 88.66
C PRO A 754 5.70 24.29 88.15
N ILE A 755 6.90 23.73 88.17
CA ILE A 755 8.11 24.37 87.64
C ILE A 755 8.33 23.95 86.18
N GLY A 756 8.13 24.87 85.24
CA GLY A 756 8.75 24.88 83.91
C GLY A 756 8.22 23.90 82.85
N GLU A 757 8.08 24.38 81.61
CA GLU A 757 7.85 23.56 80.42
C GLU A 757 8.99 22.55 80.25
N GLY A 758 8.67 21.25 80.30
CA GLY A 758 9.62 20.18 80.01
C GLY A 758 10.11 20.28 78.56
N GLN A 759 11.38 20.63 78.36
CA GLN A 759 12.05 20.35 77.09
C GLN A 759 12.17 18.83 76.96
N ALA A 760 11.45 18.25 75.99
CA ALA A 760 11.61 16.84 75.64
C ALA A 760 13.09 16.58 75.30
N ALA A 761 13.74 15.71 76.07
CA ALA A 761 15.06 15.22 75.72
C ALA A 761 14.93 14.30 74.50
N PHE A 762 15.65 14.62 73.43
CA PHE A 762 15.72 13.80 72.23
C PHE A 762 17.08 13.12 72.17
N THR A 763 17.09 11.81 71.88
CA THR A 763 18.31 11.07 71.60
C THR A 763 18.40 10.79 70.09
N VAL A 764 19.60 10.95 69.53
CA VAL A 764 19.86 10.61 68.13
C VAL A 764 20.22 9.13 68.06
N GLU A 765 19.36 8.34 67.44
CA GLU A 765 19.66 6.94 67.12
C GLU A 765 20.04 6.82 65.65
N LYS A 766 21.08 6.04 65.37
CA LYS A 766 21.46 5.73 63.99
C LYS A 766 20.59 4.61 63.47
N LYS A 767 19.78 4.89 62.45
CA LYS A 767 18.97 3.89 61.74
C LYS A 767 19.61 3.56 60.41
N ALA A 768 19.85 2.27 60.16
CA ALA A 768 20.31 1.81 58.86
C ALA A 768 19.14 1.82 57.87
N GLU A 769 19.27 2.61 56.80
CA GLU A 769 18.36 2.61 55.65
C GLU A 769 19.08 2.11 54.41
N VAL A 770 18.31 1.65 53.41
CA VAL A 770 18.85 1.15 52.15
C VAL A 770 18.56 2.17 51.06
N LYS A 771 19.60 2.69 50.41
CA LYS A 771 19.48 3.55 49.23
C LYS A 771 19.72 2.72 47.98
N GLN A 772 18.77 2.77 47.05
CA GLN A 772 18.98 2.20 45.73
C GLN A 772 19.88 3.13 44.91
N VAL A 773 21.04 2.61 44.48
CA VAL A 773 21.98 3.29 43.60
C VAL A 773 22.00 2.52 42.28
N VAL A 774 21.72 3.22 41.19
CA VAL A 774 21.80 2.65 39.84
C VAL A 774 23.26 2.73 39.40
N GLU A 775 23.92 1.60 39.25
CA GLU A 775 25.26 1.49 38.67
C GLU A 775 25.12 0.99 37.23
N VAL A 776 25.83 1.62 36.29
CA VAL A 776 25.80 1.23 34.88
C VAL A 776 26.99 0.34 34.60
N GLU A 777 26.73 -0.95 34.42
CA GLU A 777 27.73 -1.92 33.97
C GLU A 777 27.73 -1.97 32.44
N VAL A 778 28.92 -1.99 31.82
CA VAL A 778 29.09 -2.12 30.37
C VAL A 778 29.76 -3.45 30.09
N SER A 779 29.07 -4.36 29.41
CA SER A 779 29.59 -5.67 29.01
C SER A 779 29.63 -5.82 27.49
N GLU A 780 30.59 -6.56 26.96
CA GLU A 780 30.58 -6.94 25.54
C GLU A 780 29.68 -8.17 25.33
N GLU A 781 28.74 -8.08 24.39
CA GLU A 781 27.87 -9.19 23.98
C GLU A 781 27.85 -9.31 22.44
N ASP A 782 27.74 -10.54 21.94
CA ASP A 782 27.49 -10.82 20.53
C ASP A 782 26.00 -10.66 20.25
N VAL A 783 25.64 -9.70 19.39
CA VAL A 783 24.25 -9.41 19.01
C VAL A 783 24.05 -9.59 17.50
N PRO A 784 22.85 -9.97 17.02
CA PRO A 784 22.60 -10.10 15.59
C PRO A 784 22.93 -8.82 14.81
N ARG A 785 23.53 -8.96 13.63
CA ARG A 785 23.86 -7.87 12.70
C ARG A 785 22.61 -7.14 12.20
N GLU A 786 21.57 -7.89 11.86
CA GLU A 786 20.26 -7.40 11.43
C GLU A 786 19.19 -7.91 12.41
N ARG A 787 18.27 -7.03 12.84
CA ARG A 787 17.19 -7.37 13.77
C ARG A 787 15.89 -6.69 13.36
N VAL A 788 14.79 -7.45 13.38
CA VAL A 788 13.45 -6.90 13.13
C VAL A 788 12.94 -6.19 14.39
N LEU A 789 12.60 -4.92 14.25
CA LEU A 789 11.96 -4.11 15.29
C LEU A 789 10.43 -4.25 15.24
N LYS A 790 9.87 -4.30 14.04
CA LYS A 790 8.43 -4.44 13.82
C LYS A 790 8.15 -5.23 12.55
N TYR A 791 7.12 -6.06 12.57
CA TYR A 791 6.68 -6.84 11.43
C TYR A 791 5.15 -6.94 11.42
N LEU A 792 4.52 -6.47 10.33
CA LEU A 792 3.07 -6.46 10.11
C LEU A 792 2.77 -7.07 8.73
N PRO A 793 2.65 -8.40 8.65
CA PRO A 793 2.55 -9.12 7.37
C PRO A 793 1.16 -9.04 6.71
N LEU A 794 0.12 -8.75 7.48
CA LEU A 794 -1.27 -8.85 7.02
C LEU A 794 -1.78 -7.54 6.42
N GLY A 795 -2.69 -7.65 5.45
CA GLY A 795 -3.43 -6.51 4.88
C GLY A 795 -3.12 -6.27 3.41
N ASN A 796 -4.12 -5.85 2.64
CA ASN A 796 -4.04 -5.69 1.18
C ASN A 796 -3.62 -4.28 0.76
N HIS A 797 -3.72 -3.32 1.67
CA HIS A 797 -3.43 -1.91 1.42
C HIS A 797 -2.54 -1.37 2.53
N LYS A 798 -1.30 -1.02 2.21
CA LYS A 798 -0.29 -0.56 3.15
C LYS A 798 0.45 0.67 2.62
N TRP A 799 0.63 1.65 3.48
CA TRP A 799 1.55 2.76 3.22
C TRP A 799 2.17 3.24 4.52
N SER A 800 3.37 3.82 4.40
CA SER A 800 4.09 4.44 5.50
C SER A 800 4.11 5.94 5.28
N ALA A 801 3.69 6.69 6.29
CA ALA A 801 3.78 8.14 6.32
C ALA A 801 4.90 8.56 7.26
N PHE A 802 5.80 9.41 6.77
CA PHE A 802 6.92 9.93 7.52
C PHE A 802 6.72 11.41 7.77
N THR A 803 6.72 11.83 9.03
CA THR A 803 6.75 13.23 9.41
C THR A 803 8.16 13.60 9.85
N VAL A 804 8.79 14.50 9.12
CA VAL A 804 10.13 15.01 9.38
C VAL A 804 10.00 16.32 10.15
N ASP A 805 10.66 16.44 11.29
CA ASP A 805 10.74 17.68 12.07
C ASP A 805 12.19 17.98 12.45
N THR A 806 12.77 18.98 11.77
CA THR A 806 14.15 19.45 12.00
C THR A 806 14.18 20.84 12.63
N ARG A 807 13.06 21.32 13.17
CA ARG A 807 12.95 22.64 13.81
C ARG A 807 13.78 22.75 15.09
N ASP A 808 13.99 21.62 15.78
CA ASP A 808 15.01 21.49 16.81
C ASP A 808 16.28 20.83 16.24
N PRO A 809 17.31 21.59 15.83
CA PRO A 809 18.54 21.03 15.26
C PRO A 809 19.36 20.22 16.28
N LYS A 810 19.09 20.36 17.59
CA LYS A 810 19.77 19.55 18.63
C LYS A 810 19.10 18.19 18.83
N LYS A 811 17.84 18.06 18.42
CA LYS A 811 17.07 16.83 18.55
C LYS A 811 16.10 16.67 17.37
N PRO A 812 16.63 16.51 16.14
CA PRO A 812 15.78 16.33 14.97
C PRO A 812 14.98 15.04 15.12
N LYS A 813 13.71 15.08 14.71
CA LYS A 813 12.77 13.96 14.86
C LYS A 813 12.26 13.50 13.52
N LEU A 814 12.01 12.20 13.44
CA LEU A 814 11.33 11.54 12.34
C LEU A 814 10.26 10.64 12.93
N LYS A 815 9.00 10.83 12.55
CA LYS A 815 7.87 10.02 13.01
C LYS A 815 7.39 9.15 11.85
N LEU A 816 7.33 7.83 12.06
CA LEU A 816 6.78 6.85 11.14
C LEU A 816 5.36 6.49 11.60
N GLU A 817 4.38 6.63 10.71
CA GLU A 817 3.02 6.09 10.86
C GLU A 817 2.78 5.05 9.78
N VAL A 818 2.33 3.86 10.18
CA VAL A 818 2.04 2.75 9.26
C VAL A 818 0.54 2.58 9.18
N HIS A 819 0.01 2.64 7.98
CA HIS A 819 -1.41 2.43 7.73
C HIS A 819 -1.63 1.11 7.03
N ILE A 820 -2.61 0.35 7.50
CA ILE A 820 -3.04 -0.93 6.93
C ILE A 820 -4.56 -0.92 6.80
N ASP A 821 -5.05 -1.19 5.59
CA ASP A 821 -6.47 -1.29 5.25
C ASP A 821 -7.31 -0.09 5.75
N GLY A 822 -6.74 1.11 5.72
CA GLY A 822 -7.41 2.37 6.10
C GLY A 822 -7.20 2.79 7.55
N HIS A 823 -6.54 1.99 8.37
CA HIS A 823 -6.34 2.25 9.80
C HIS A 823 -4.87 2.44 10.15
N LYS A 824 -4.56 3.31 11.12
CA LYS A 824 -3.19 3.43 11.67
C LYS A 824 -2.87 2.17 12.48
N ALA A 825 -1.96 1.35 11.99
CA ALA A 825 -1.59 0.04 12.54
C ALA A 825 -0.35 0.11 13.46
N HIS A 826 0.53 1.09 13.25
CA HIS A 826 1.71 1.30 14.09
C HIS A 826 2.22 2.74 13.98
N GLU A 827 2.91 3.20 15.01
CA GLU A 827 3.56 4.50 15.10
C GLU A 827 4.94 4.33 15.74
N MET A 828 5.93 5.12 15.30
CA MET A 828 7.28 5.07 15.83
C MET A 828 7.95 6.44 15.70
N GLU A 829 8.47 6.98 16.80
CA GLU A 829 9.31 8.19 16.80
C GLU A 829 10.79 7.78 16.73
N MET A 830 11.54 8.43 15.85
CA MET A 830 12.97 8.24 15.66
C MET A 830 13.68 9.57 15.92
N ILE A 831 14.62 9.58 16.85
CA ILE A 831 15.43 10.74 17.22
C ILE A 831 16.77 10.66 16.47
N GLY A 832 17.02 11.65 15.63
CA GLY A 832 18.28 11.84 14.92
C GLY A 832 19.35 12.50 15.79
N SER A 833 20.60 12.37 15.36
CA SER A 833 21.73 13.12 15.90
C SER A 833 21.86 14.49 15.23
N PRO A 834 22.33 15.52 15.95
CA PRO A 834 22.66 16.81 15.36
C PRO A 834 23.69 16.68 14.24
N VAL A 835 23.42 17.38 13.13
CA VAL A 835 24.34 17.54 12.00
C VAL A 835 24.71 19.02 11.91
N PRO A 836 26.00 19.39 12.05
CA PRO A 836 26.42 20.76 11.81
C PRO A 836 26.34 21.04 10.32
N ILE A 837 25.29 21.75 9.89
CA ILE A 837 25.06 22.08 8.48
C ILE A 837 26.09 23.14 8.06
N SER A 838 27.02 22.75 7.19
CA SER A 838 27.99 23.65 6.59
C SER A 838 27.48 24.18 5.25
N ARG A 839 27.73 25.46 4.94
CA ARG A 839 27.52 25.97 3.59
C ARG A 839 28.52 25.26 2.67
N SER A 840 28.01 24.58 1.63
CA SER A 840 28.85 23.95 0.60
C SER A 840 29.88 24.97 0.08
N ARG A 841 31.17 24.74 0.34
CA ARG A 841 32.23 25.44 -0.40
C ARG A 841 32.13 24.96 -1.85
N ALA A 842 32.06 25.91 -2.77
CA ALA A 842 31.84 25.65 -4.19
C ALA A 842 32.83 24.61 -4.76
N LEU A 843 32.37 23.93 -5.81
CA LEU A 843 32.91 22.88 -6.70
C LEU A 843 34.44 22.85 -7.04
N GLY A 844 35.28 23.73 -6.49
CA GLY A 844 36.66 23.93 -6.91
C GLY A 844 37.73 22.99 -6.30
N ASP A 845 37.46 22.29 -5.21
CA ASP A 845 38.53 21.58 -4.46
C ASP A 845 38.65 20.07 -4.76
N TYR A 846 37.71 19.43 -5.48
CA TYR A 846 37.68 17.97 -5.62
C TYR A 846 37.90 17.42 -7.04
N VAL A 847 38.09 18.26 -8.06
CA VAL A 847 38.31 17.84 -9.46
C VAL A 847 39.68 17.17 -9.69
N LYS A 848 40.54 17.02 -8.67
CA LYS A 848 41.90 16.46 -8.84
C LYS A 848 42.03 14.94 -8.62
N GLY A 849 41.02 14.26 -8.08
CA GLY A 849 41.07 12.82 -7.81
C GLY A 849 40.09 12.05 -8.69
N GLY A 850 40.51 11.61 -9.87
CA GLY A 850 39.65 10.83 -10.78
C GLY A 850 39.10 9.54 -10.16
N PHE A 851 38.09 8.96 -10.82
CA PHE A 851 37.31 7.77 -10.42
C PHE A 851 38.12 6.62 -9.76
N LYS A 852 39.31 6.33 -10.29
CA LYS A 852 40.20 5.30 -9.76
C LYS A 852 40.72 5.61 -8.34
N SER A 853 40.98 6.87 -8.02
CA SER A 853 41.47 7.32 -6.71
C SER A 853 40.45 7.13 -5.59
N ILE A 854 39.15 7.26 -5.90
CA ILE A 854 38.07 7.13 -4.93
C ILE A 854 37.82 5.64 -4.66
N VAL A 855 37.70 4.83 -5.71
CA VAL A 855 37.54 3.38 -5.59
C VAL A 855 38.75 2.73 -4.88
N ASP A 856 39.99 3.14 -5.20
CA ASP A 856 41.20 2.65 -4.52
C ASP A 856 41.29 3.10 -3.05
N GLN A 857 40.66 4.22 -2.67
CA GLN A 857 40.59 4.70 -1.27
C GLN A 857 39.59 3.92 -0.42
N PHE A 858 38.54 3.33 -1.03
CA PHE A 858 37.56 2.51 -0.31
C PHE A 858 37.97 1.04 -0.15
N ILE A 859 38.92 0.55 -0.97
CA ILE A 859 39.39 -0.85 -0.93
C ILE A 859 40.43 -1.09 0.20
N ASN A 860 41.01 -0.05 0.81
CA ASN A 860 42.01 -0.18 1.89
C ASN A 860 41.60 0.57 3.18
N PRO A 861 40.97 -0.10 4.16
CA PRO A 861 40.54 0.49 5.44
C PRO A 861 41.68 1.02 6.33
N SER A 862 42.92 0.58 6.10
CA SER A 862 44.09 0.97 6.91
C SER A 862 44.53 2.43 6.75
N ARG A 863 43.95 3.16 5.79
CA ARG A 863 44.22 4.59 5.57
C ARG A 863 43.19 5.53 6.22
N TRP A 864 42.23 4.97 6.96
CA TRP A 864 41.22 5.74 7.70
C TRP A 864 41.65 6.15 9.11
N PHE A 865 42.63 5.44 9.69
CA PHE A 865 43.10 5.65 11.07
C PHE A 865 44.31 6.59 11.17
#